data_AF-A0A5K7XC14-F1
#
_entry.id   AF-A0A5K7XC14-F1
#
_cell.length_a   1.000
_cell.length_b   1.000
_cell.length_c   1.000
_cell.angle_alpha   90.00
_cell.angle_beta   90.00
_cell.angle_gamma   90.00
#
_symmetry.space_group_name_H-M   'P 1'
#
loop_
_entity.id
_entity.type
_entity.pdbx_description
1 polymer ?
#
loop_
_entity_poly.entity_id
_entity_poly.type
_entity_poly.pdbx_seq_one_letter_code
_entity_poly.pdbx_strand_id
1 'polypeptide(L)'
;MQKDLTQRRRGAKGRKVTLLSFSVFPLRLCAFARDLKSLNYMPTCALAAAIFLASQVAASEVVNTRQSSHAKLQSIPLADVVWTEGFWAERFATLRERSIPAMWKLMRDGKYKPFLGHFKIAAGEAEGEYHGAPWNDGDFYKFLEAVTAVYAVTRDPQLAAILDESIRVIAKAQRDDGYLHTPVLIAHRNGDKSLQPFADRHNFEMYNMGHLLTAACLHHRVTGNDRFLAIAQKTADFLCRTFAAPTPELARNSVCPSHYMGAIELYRTTGEQRHLKLAQTFLDMRNLGVSESGQPVGGDDNQDRIPFVDQREAVGHAVRANYLYAGAADFFLETGDERLMKPLDAIWHNVVEQKLYVTGGCGALYDGASPDGSEQQEQITRVHQAYGRNYQLPNATAHNETCAAIGNVLWNWRMFLATGDAKYVDVIELSLYNAILAGMSLDGDDFFYVNPLRNVEPQPTPLRWPRTRVPFVTSFCCPPNVLRTLAEVGGMAYSRTESELWVNLYGGNRIETGLGGQPFAMSQRTDYPWDGRIELIVEECREEPLALKLRIPGWCEGATVRLNDEQLQEKATPGRYFTIERAWTRGDRVTLNLPMTPQLIEAHPQVEETRNQLAVQRGPIVYCLESPDLPDGVRVHEIAINADAPLNAKHDNQLLGGVTVVETTAAVRAGGDWQGRLYQPLVRDDASRSVQLRLIPYYAWANRGPSEMSVWLPRR
;
A
#
# COMPACT_ATOMS: atom_id res chain seq x y z
N MET A 1 -20.55 -5.24 43.24
CA MET A 1 -20.44 -4.49 44.51
C MET A 1 -20.63 -3.01 44.17
N GLN A 2 -21.79 -2.45 44.53
CA GLN A 2 -22.21 -1.07 44.28
C GLN A 2 -21.41 -0.04 45.11
N LYS A 3 -21.28 1.16 44.54
CA LYS A 3 -21.41 2.53 45.13
C LYS A 3 -20.45 3.47 44.37
N ASP A 4 -20.89 4.34 43.46
CA ASP A 4 -21.84 5.46 43.56
C ASP A 4 -21.31 6.59 44.47
N LEU A 5 -21.01 7.76 43.86
CA LEU A 5 -21.07 9.07 44.51
C LEU A 5 -21.07 10.19 43.45
N THR A 6 -22.21 10.84 43.39
CA THR A 6 -22.56 12.00 42.57
C THR A 6 -22.39 13.31 43.35
N GLN A 7 -22.09 14.37 42.59
CA GLN A 7 -22.46 15.79 42.78
C GLN A 7 -22.03 16.59 44.02
N ARG A 8 -21.41 17.76 43.75
CA ARG A 8 -21.89 19.07 44.27
C ARG A 8 -21.58 20.21 43.30
N ARG A 9 -22.47 21.21 43.33
CA ARG A 9 -22.75 22.29 42.36
C ARG A 9 -22.51 23.67 43.01
N ARG A 10 -22.36 24.70 42.15
CA ARG A 10 -22.58 26.19 42.33
C ARG A 10 -21.45 26.98 43.00
N GLY A 11 -21.09 28.22 42.62
CA GLY A 11 -21.55 29.21 41.62
C GLY A 11 -20.57 30.42 41.62
N ALA A 12 -20.28 31.11 40.51
CA ALA A 12 -20.95 32.31 39.94
C ALA A 12 -20.17 33.64 40.15
N LYS A 13 -20.29 34.54 39.14
CA LYS A 13 -19.74 35.92 38.95
C LYS A 13 -18.30 35.96 38.39
N GLY A 14 -17.96 36.61 37.27
CA GLY A 14 -18.61 37.63 36.44
C GLY A 14 -17.66 38.83 36.30
N ARG A 15 -17.11 39.09 35.10
CA ARG A 15 -16.59 40.42 34.69
C ARG A 15 -16.37 40.50 33.17
N LYS A 16 -16.99 41.54 32.58
CA LYS A 16 -16.84 42.08 31.22
C LYS A 16 -15.50 42.82 31.09
N VAL A 17 -14.84 42.76 29.92
CA VAL A 17 -14.03 43.82 29.26
C VAL A 17 -13.93 43.44 27.77
N THR A 18 -14.73 44.03 26.87
CA THR A 18 -14.43 45.19 25.98
C THR A 18 -13.79 44.80 24.64
N LEU A 19 -14.58 44.97 23.57
CA LEU A 19 -14.18 44.99 22.17
C LEU A 19 -13.28 46.21 21.87
N LEU A 20 -12.27 46.03 21.02
CA LEU A 20 -11.67 47.12 20.24
C LEU A 20 -11.59 46.71 18.77
N SER A 21 -12.43 47.38 17.99
CA SER A 21 -12.42 47.51 16.55
C SER A 21 -11.19 48.31 16.08
N PHE A 22 -10.59 47.94 14.95
CA PHE A 22 -9.89 48.92 14.11
C PHE A 22 -10.35 48.82 12.67
N SER A 23 -10.67 50.00 12.17
CA SER A 23 -11.36 50.29 10.92
C SER A 23 -10.39 50.50 9.78
N VAL A 24 -10.91 50.17 8.60
CA VAL A 24 -10.43 50.47 7.25
C VAL A 24 -10.13 51.97 7.04
N PHE A 25 -9.08 52.28 6.27
CA PHE A 25 -9.06 53.44 5.36
C PHE A 25 -8.18 53.16 4.11
N PRO A 26 -8.64 53.48 2.88
CA PRO A 26 -7.89 53.34 1.64
C PRO A 26 -7.33 54.70 1.15
N LEU A 27 -6.29 54.69 0.31
CA LEU A 27 -5.94 55.83 -0.54
C LEU A 27 -5.31 55.38 -1.86
N ARG A 28 -5.60 56.18 -2.89
CA ARG A 28 -5.64 55.90 -4.33
C ARG A 28 -4.34 56.30 -5.06
N LEU A 29 -4.10 55.60 -6.17
CA LEU A 29 -3.65 56.05 -7.51
C LEU A 29 -2.45 57.03 -7.63
N CYS A 30 -1.46 56.64 -8.44
CA CYS A 30 -1.25 57.28 -9.76
C CYS A 30 -0.27 56.51 -10.66
N ALA A 31 -0.58 56.56 -11.95
CA ALA A 31 0.09 55.91 -13.07
C ALA A 31 1.30 56.70 -13.57
N PHE A 32 2.25 56.03 -14.22
CA PHE A 32 3.02 56.61 -15.32
C PHE A 32 3.53 55.51 -16.26
N ALA A 33 3.14 55.62 -17.53
CA ALA A 33 3.69 54.88 -18.66
C ALA A 33 4.09 55.92 -19.71
N ARG A 34 5.35 55.89 -20.17
CA ARG A 34 5.74 55.87 -21.59
C ARG A 34 7.23 56.07 -21.84
N ASP A 35 7.70 55.23 -22.75
CA ASP A 35 8.73 55.41 -23.79
C ASP A 35 10.21 55.55 -23.43
N LEU A 36 11.00 54.54 -23.82
CA LEU A 36 12.04 54.73 -24.84
C LEU A 36 12.48 53.39 -25.47
N LYS A 37 12.26 53.30 -26.78
CA LYS A 37 12.85 52.33 -27.71
C LYS A 37 14.34 52.63 -27.86
N SER A 38 15.20 51.63 -27.63
CA SER A 38 16.34 51.26 -28.51
C SER A 38 17.36 50.45 -27.71
N LEU A 39 17.48 49.15 -27.97
CA LEU A 39 18.73 48.50 -28.35
C LEU A 39 18.43 47.01 -28.64
N ASN A 40 18.58 46.64 -29.91
CA ASN A 40 18.79 45.26 -30.32
C ASN A 40 20.11 44.76 -29.72
N TYR A 41 20.11 43.60 -29.08
CA TYR A 41 20.97 42.43 -29.32
C TYR A 41 20.67 41.41 -28.22
N MET A 42 20.28 40.22 -28.65
CA MET A 42 19.95 39.02 -27.88
C MET A 42 21.08 38.63 -26.89
N PRO A 43 20.78 37.82 -25.83
CA PRO A 43 20.62 36.40 -26.06
C PRO A 43 19.37 35.79 -25.42
N THR A 44 18.52 35.25 -26.29
CA THR A 44 17.56 34.17 -26.02
C THR A 44 18.19 32.88 -25.49
N CYS A 45 19.50 32.85 -25.22
CA CYS A 45 20.14 31.70 -24.58
C CYS A 45 19.83 31.57 -23.09
N ALA A 46 19.46 32.66 -22.39
CA ALA A 46 19.17 32.58 -20.95
C ALA A 46 17.77 32.01 -20.62
N LEU A 47 16.78 32.26 -21.49
CA LEU A 47 15.44 31.69 -21.35
C LEU A 47 15.39 30.25 -21.90
N ALA A 48 16.15 29.97 -22.97
CA ALA A 48 16.33 28.60 -23.45
C ALA A 48 17.09 27.74 -22.44
N ALA A 49 18.09 28.28 -21.71
CA ALA A 49 18.80 27.55 -20.66
C ALA A 49 17.94 27.34 -19.40
N ALA A 50 17.04 28.27 -19.05
CA ALA A 50 16.09 28.07 -17.95
C ALA A 50 14.98 27.04 -18.30
N ILE A 51 14.65 26.89 -19.59
CA ILE A 51 13.75 25.86 -20.10
C ILE A 51 14.49 24.52 -20.35
N PHE A 52 15.80 24.55 -20.65
CA PHE A 52 16.65 23.36 -20.76
C PHE A 52 17.13 22.80 -19.40
N LEU A 53 17.15 23.62 -18.36
CA LEU A 53 17.34 23.15 -16.97
C LEU A 53 16.04 22.60 -16.36
N ALA A 54 14.89 22.85 -17.00
CA ALA A 54 13.61 22.22 -16.67
C ALA A 54 13.35 20.90 -17.44
N SER A 55 14.23 20.51 -18.37
CA SER A 55 14.08 19.30 -19.19
C SER A 55 15.01 18.14 -18.80
N GLN A 56 15.80 18.28 -17.74
CA GLN A 56 16.08 17.12 -16.89
C GLN A 56 14.86 16.93 -15.99
N VAL A 57 13.81 16.30 -16.54
CA VAL A 57 12.71 15.75 -15.74
C VAL A 57 13.37 14.87 -14.68
N ALA A 58 13.47 15.38 -13.45
CA ALA A 58 14.04 14.66 -12.34
C ALA A 58 13.17 13.41 -12.16
N ALA A 59 13.72 12.27 -12.57
CA ALA A 59 13.07 10.97 -12.49
C ALA A 59 12.67 10.75 -11.02
N SER A 60 11.42 10.98 -10.66
CA SER A 60 10.88 10.82 -9.30
C SER A 60 9.89 9.67 -9.20
N GLU A 61 10.02 8.71 -10.13
CA GLU A 61 9.34 7.42 -10.08
C GLU A 61 9.71 6.68 -8.77
N VAL A 62 8.75 6.00 -8.16
CA VAL A 62 8.99 5.15 -6.98
C VAL A 62 9.80 3.92 -7.35
N VAL A 63 9.42 3.28 -8.46
CA VAL A 63 10.16 2.17 -9.10
C VAL A 63 10.65 2.67 -10.44
N ASN A 64 11.93 3.04 -10.53
CA ASN A 64 12.49 3.69 -11.71
C ASN A 64 12.90 2.67 -12.79
N THR A 65 11.94 2.25 -13.62
CA THR A 65 12.18 1.31 -14.72
C THR A 65 12.59 1.97 -16.03
N ARG A 66 12.93 3.28 -16.03
CA ARG A 66 13.22 4.03 -17.26
C ARG A 66 14.35 3.45 -18.09
N GLN A 67 15.34 2.85 -17.44
CA GLN A 67 16.52 2.25 -18.08
C GLN A 67 16.55 0.72 -17.95
N SER A 68 15.51 0.11 -17.39
CA SER A 68 15.41 -1.34 -17.22
C SER A 68 15.14 -2.01 -18.57
N SER A 69 16.06 -2.84 -19.04
CA SER A 69 16.02 -3.40 -20.40
C SER A 69 14.90 -4.40 -20.64
N HIS A 70 14.33 -4.99 -19.57
CA HIS A 70 13.23 -5.95 -19.65
C HIS A 70 11.92 -5.43 -19.06
N ALA A 71 11.85 -4.12 -18.74
CA ALA A 71 10.59 -3.48 -18.45
C ALA A 71 9.87 -3.15 -19.75
N LYS A 72 8.61 -3.59 -19.86
CA LYS A 72 7.72 -3.20 -20.97
C LYS A 72 7.18 -1.79 -20.77
N LEU A 73 7.01 -1.38 -19.51
CA LEU A 73 6.41 -0.11 -19.13
C LEU A 73 7.32 0.66 -18.17
N GLN A 74 7.24 1.98 -18.27
CA GLN A 74 7.86 2.92 -17.36
C GLN A 74 6.84 3.47 -16.37
N SER A 75 7.21 3.53 -15.09
CA SER A 75 6.46 4.28 -14.08
C SER A 75 6.45 5.78 -14.43
N ILE A 76 5.52 6.52 -13.82
CA ILE A 76 5.43 7.97 -13.92
C ILE A 76 6.01 8.62 -12.64
N PRO A 77 6.73 9.76 -12.76
CA PRO A 77 7.18 10.53 -11.61
C PRO A 77 6.01 10.93 -10.69
N LEU A 78 6.21 10.91 -9.36
CA LEU A 78 5.11 11.21 -8.43
C LEU A 78 4.52 12.62 -8.62
N ALA A 79 5.37 13.59 -8.94
CA ALA A 79 4.96 14.99 -9.12
C ALA A 79 4.15 15.23 -10.41
N ASP A 80 4.23 14.31 -11.38
CA ASP A 80 3.54 14.43 -12.66
C ASP A 80 2.03 14.23 -12.51
N VAL A 81 1.58 13.58 -11.42
CA VAL A 81 0.16 13.26 -11.19
C VAL A 81 -0.33 13.94 -9.92
N VAL A 82 -1.26 14.88 -10.07
CA VAL A 82 -1.87 15.58 -8.93
C VAL A 82 -3.34 15.18 -8.82
N TRP A 83 -3.71 14.54 -7.72
CA TRP A 83 -5.12 14.32 -7.38
C TRP A 83 -5.82 15.66 -7.18
N THR A 84 -6.90 15.91 -7.92
CA THR A 84 -7.59 17.20 -7.94
C THR A 84 -8.87 17.20 -7.12
N GLU A 85 -9.66 16.13 -7.21
CA GLU A 85 -10.96 16.00 -6.55
C GLU A 85 -11.33 14.52 -6.32
N GLY A 86 -12.38 14.30 -5.54
CA GLY A 86 -12.93 12.97 -5.28
C GLY A 86 -12.06 12.12 -4.34
N PHE A 87 -12.29 10.81 -4.40
CA PHE A 87 -11.85 9.86 -3.37
C PHE A 87 -10.36 9.91 -3.05
N TRP A 88 -9.49 9.78 -4.06
CA TRP A 88 -8.04 9.78 -3.83
C TRP A 88 -7.50 11.14 -3.42
N ALA A 89 -8.08 12.24 -3.89
CA ALA A 89 -7.72 13.58 -3.44
C ALA A 89 -8.00 13.75 -1.93
N GLU A 90 -9.15 13.27 -1.46
CA GLU A 90 -9.50 13.29 -0.03
C GLU A 90 -8.59 12.38 0.81
N ARG A 91 -8.28 11.17 0.32
CA ARG A 91 -7.35 10.27 1.02
C ARG A 91 -5.95 10.86 1.10
N PHE A 92 -5.46 11.47 0.02
CA PHE A 92 -4.17 12.16 -0.01
C PHE A 92 -4.16 13.39 0.91
N ALA A 93 -5.25 14.16 0.96
CA ALA A 93 -5.39 15.29 1.88
C ALA A 93 -5.35 14.82 3.35
N THR A 94 -6.08 13.76 3.69
CA THR A 94 -6.07 13.14 5.02
C THR A 94 -4.65 12.71 5.42
N LEU A 95 -3.95 12.02 4.51
CA LEU A 95 -2.56 11.60 4.69
C LEU A 95 -1.64 12.80 5.01
N ARG A 96 -1.71 13.86 4.19
CA ARG A 96 -0.89 15.06 4.33
C ARG A 96 -1.19 15.83 5.61
N GLU A 97 -2.47 16.04 5.91
CA GLU A 97 -2.91 16.98 6.95
C GLU A 97 -3.05 16.35 8.33
N ARG A 98 -3.26 15.03 8.39
CA ARG A 98 -3.50 14.29 9.64
C ARG A 98 -2.45 13.21 9.86
N SER A 99 -2.33 12.26 8.94
CA SER A 99 -1.55 11.04 9.16
C SER A 99 -0.05 11.32 9.32
N ILE A 100 0.56 12.09 8.40
CA ILE A 100 1.99 12.41 8.45
C ILE A 100 2.33 13.23 9.72
N PRO A 101 1.61 14.32 10.07
CA PRO A 101 1.85 15.03 11.32
C PRO A 101 1.68 14.18 12.58
N ALA A 102 0.64 13.34 12.65
CA ALA A 102 0.40 12.46 13.80
C ALA A 102 1.53 11.42 13.95
N MET A 103 1.93 10.80 12.84
CA MET A 103 3.03 9.84 12.79
C MET A 103 4.37 10.49 13.17
N TRP A 104 4.65 11.69 12.66
CA TRP A 104 5.86 12.43 13.00
C TRP A 104 5.94 12.71 14.49
N LYS A 105 4.85 13.21 15.08
CA LYS A 105 4.76 13.43 16.53
C LYS A 105 5.07 12.15 17.31
N LEU A 106 4.48 11.04 16.90
CA LEU A 106 4.72 9.73 17.52
C LEU A 106 6.19 9.30 17.43
N MET A 107 6.77 9.36 16.23
CA MET A 107 8.13 8.89 15.94
C MET A 107 9.23 9.82 16.48
N ARG A 108 8.92 11.11 16.67
CA ARG A 108 9.84 12.11 17.22
C ARG A 108 9.79 12.18 18.74
N ASP A 109 8.60 12.24 19.34
CA ASP A 109 8.44 12.54 20.78
C ASP A 109 8.73 11.32 21.67
N GLY A 110 8.72 10.10 21.11
CA GLY A 110 9.14 8.89 21.80
C GLY A 110 8.11 8.31 22.79
N LYS A 111 6.84 8.77 22.76
CA LYS A 111 5.78 8.33 23.69
C LYS A 111 5.66 6.80 23.80
N TYR A 112 5.69 6.10 22.67
CA TYR A 112 5.61 4.63 22.64
C TYR A 112 6.98 3.99 22.43
N LYS A 113 7.76 4.54 21.49
CA LYS A 113 9.12 4.12 21.13
C LYS A 113 9.89 5.33 20.58
N PRO A 114 11.19 5.48 20.85
CA PRO A 114 11.96 6.66 20.50
C PRO A 114 12.59 6.49 19.11
N PHE A 115 11.81 6.26 18.04
CA PHE A 115 12.32 6.02 16.67
C PHE A 115 13.48 6.96 16.27
N LEU A 116 13.22 8.27 16.13
CA LEU A 116 14.28 9.26 15.89
C LEU A 116 15.29 9.31 17.05
N GLY A 117 14.82 9.11 18.28
CA GLY A 117 15.65 9.08 19.47
C GLY A 117 16.74 7.99 19.45
N HIS A 118 16.48 6.80 18.88
CA HIS A 118 17.46 5.74 18.72
C HIS A 118 18.62 6.19 17.85
N PHE A 119 18.33 6.89 16.74
CA PHE A 119 19.38 7.49 15.92
C PHE A 119 20.13 8.59 16.66
N LYS A 120 19.44 9.41 17.48
CA LYS A 120 20.11 10.44 18.32
C LYS A 120 21.04 9.80 19.36
N ILE A 121 20.64 8.68 19.97
CA ILE A 121 21.49 7.93 20.91
C ILE A 121 22.70 7.33 20.17
N ALA A 122 22.47 6.63 19.05
CA ALA A 122 23.54 6.05 18.23
C ALA A 122 24.54 7.12 17.75
N ALA A 123 24.04 8.29 17.32
CA ALA A 123 24.83 9.45 16.91
C ALA A 123 25.53 10.18 18.08
N GLY A 124 25.21 9.84 19.33
CA GLY A 124 25.77 10.51 20.51
C GLY A 124 25.25 11.90 20.80
N GLU A 125 24.06 12.20 20.32
CA GLU A 125 23.34 13.44 20.60
C GLU A 125 22.38 13.31 21.79
N ALA A 126 22.18 12.08 22.26
CA ALA A 126 21.41 11.75 23.45
C ALA A 126 22.02 10.54 24.16
N GLU A 127 21.68 10.37 25.44
CA GLU A 127 21.96 9.16 26.21
C GLU A 127 20.70 8.27 26.26
N GLY A 128 20.89 6.96 26.41
CA GLY A 128 19.79 6.01 26.58
C GLY A 128 20.14 4.59 26.15
N GLU A 129 19.18 3.69 26.32
CA GLU A 129 19.26 2.30 25.87
C GLU A 129 18.26 2.04 24.74
N TYR A 130 18.56 1.02 23.92
CA TYR A 130 17.63 0.58 22.90
C TYR A 130 16.42 -0.11 23.54
N HIS A 131 15.21 0.21 23.07
CA HIS A 131 14.02 -0.56 23.40
C HIS A 131 13.02 -0.62 22.25
N GLY A 132 12.31 -1.75 22.15
CA GLY A 132 11.36 -2.01 21.08
C GLY A 132 11.84 -3.11 20.15
N ALA A 133 11.20 -3.21 18.99
CA ALA A 133 11.46 -4.29 18.04
C ALA A 133 12.70 -3.97 17.18
N PRO A 134 13.61 -4.90 16.92
CA PRO A 134 14.89 -4.61 16.25
C PRO A 134 14.79 -4.13 14.79
N TRP A 135 13.57 -4.12 14.23
CA TRP A 135 13.24 -3.58 12.91
C TRP A 135 12.66 -2.16 12.90
N ASN A 136 12.65 -1.44 14.04
CA ASN A 136 12.08 -0.09 14.12
C ASN A 136 12.82 0.92 13.18
N ASP A 137 14.09 0.68 12.85
CA ASP A 137 14.84 1.51 11.90
C ASP A 137 14.17 1.49 10.52
N GLY A 138 13.80 0.29 10.04
CA GLY A 138 13.07 0.11 8.79
C GLY A 138 11.71 0.78 8.80
N ASP A 139 11.00 0.75 9.93
CA ASP A 139 9.72 1.44 10.09
C ASP A 139 9.88 2.97 10.01
N PHE A 140 10.99 3.50 10.54
CA PHE A 140 11.32 4.92 10.41
C PHE A 140 11.72 5.29 8.97
N TYR A 141 12.49 4.46 8.27
CA TYR A 141 12.83 4.70 6.87
C TYR A 141 11.60 4.69 5.95
N LYS A 142 10.64 3.79 6.16
CA LYS A 142 9.35 3.81 5.45
C LYS A 142 8.57 5.11 5.69
N PHE A 143 8.62 5.64 6.91
CA PHE A 143 8.01 6.94 7.20
C PHE A 143 8.71 8.07 6.42
N LEU A 144 10.05 8.08 6.35
CA LEU A 144 10.79 9.06 5.53
C LEU A 144 10.49 8.92 4.03
N GLU A 145 10.26 7.69 3.54
CA GLU A 145 9.79 7.43 2.18
C GLU A 145 8.41 8.05 1.95
N ALA A 146 7.46 7.87 2.88
CA ALA A 146 6.14 8.51 2.83
C ALA A 146 6.24 10.05 2.82
N VAL A 147 7.05 10.63 3.70
CA VAL A 147 7.28 12.09 3.76
C VAL A 147 7.87 12.60 2.44
N THR A 148 8.81 11.84 1.87
CA THR A 148 9.42 12.16 0.57
C THR A 148 8.40 12.12 -0.56
N ALA A 149 7.54 11.10 -0.61
CA ALA A 149 6.50 10.97 -1.62
C ALA A 149 5.47 12.11 -1.56
N VAL A 150 5.02 12.50 -0.36
CA VAL A 150 4.15 13.67 -0.19
C VAL A 150 4.87 14.98 -0.54
N TYR A 151 6.16 15.10 -0.18
CA TYR A 151 6.98 16.26 -0.56
C TYR A 151 7.15 16.38 -2.07
N ALA A 152 7.24 15.27 -2.81
CA ALA A 152 7.37 15.27 -4.27
C ALA A 152 6.24 16.07 -4.95
N VAL A 153 5.01 15.91 -4.44
CA VAL A 153 3.81 16.56 -4.98
C VAL A 153 3.59 17.95 -4.37
N THR A 154 3.79 18.10 -3.07
CA THR A 154 3.37 19.33 -2.33
C THR A 154 4.46 20.38 -2.20
N ARG A 155 5.74 19.97 -2.24
CA ARG A 155 6.91 20.81 -1.94
C ARG A 155 6.80 21.56 -0.60
N ASP A 156 6.09 20.99 0.38
CA ASP A 156 5.91 21.61 1.70
C ASP A 156 7.24 21.70 2.48
N PRO A 157 7.69 22.90 2.88
CA PRO A 157 8.94 23.09 3.61
C PRO A 157 8.97 22.40 4.99
N GLN A 158 7.81 22.13 5.62
CA GLN A 158 7.77 21.38 6.88
C GLN A 158 8.20 19.93 6.68
N LEU A 159 7.81 19.32 5.56
CA LEU A 159 8.23 17.96 5.21
C LEU A 159 9.72 17.91 4.91
N ALA A 160 10.26 18.92 4.21
CA ALA A 160 11.69 19.06 4.00
C ALA A 160 12.47 19.15 5.33
N ALA A 161 11.96 19.90 6.31
CA ALA A 161 12.59 19.99 7.64
C ALA A 161 12.61 18.65 8.40
N ILE A 162 11.55 17.84 8.29
CA ILE A 162 11.51 16.48 8.86
C ILE A 162 12.61 15.60 8.23
N LEU A 163 12.74 15.64 6.90
CA LEU A 163 13.75 14.90 6.16
C LEU A 163 15.16 15.36 6.55
N ASP A 164 15.40 16.67 6.58
CA ASP A 164 16.69 17.25 6.92
C ASP A 164 17.15 16.90 8.34
N GLU A 165 16.27 17.01 9.34
CA GLU A 165 16.60 16.61 10.72
C GLU A 165 16.96 15.12 10.77
N SER A 166 16.12 14.29 10.16
CA SER A 166 16.25 12.83 10.21
C SER A 166 17.51 12.35 9.50
N ILE A 167 17.74 12.79 8.26
CA ILE A 167 18.90 12.40 7.46
C ILE A 167 20.21 12.85 8.13
N ARG A 168 20.24 14.04 8.74
CA ARG A 168 21.41 14.54 9.48
C ARG A 168 21.77 13.61 10.64
N VAL A 169 20.78 13.19 11.45
CA VAL A 169 21.03 12.31 12.59
C VAL A 169 21.42 10.90 12.12
N ILE A 170 20.75 10.38 11.09
CA ILE A 170 21.08 9.07 10.50
C ILE A 170 22.54 9.07 9.98
N ALA A 171 22.96 10.12 9.26
CA ALA A 171 24.32 10.24 8.76
C ALA A 171 25.37 10.18 9.87
N LYS A 172 25.07 10.79 11.02
CA LYS A 172 25.97 10.81 12.19
C LYS A 172 25.96 9.51 12.97
N ALA A 173 24.86 8.75 12.92
CA ALA A 173 24.77 7.43 13.54
C ALA A 173 25.52 6.34 12.74
N GLN A 174 25.63 6.50 11.42
CA GLN A 174 26.29 5.53 10.54
C GLN A 174 27.78 5.36 10.90
N ARG A 175 28.22 4.11 11.01
CA ARG A 175 29.63 3.77 11.24
C ARG A 175 30.47 4.08 9.99
N ASP A 176 31.77 4.33 10.16
CA ASP A 176 32.68 4.70 9.05
C ASP A 176 32.71 3.68 7.91
N ASP A 177 32.55 2.39 8.22
CA ASP A 177 32.50 1.31 7.22
C ASP A 177 31.13 1.14 6.56
N GLY A 178 30.16 2.01 6.86
CA GLY A 178 28.82 2.01 6.28
C GLY A 178 27.75 1.26 7.05
N TYR A 179 28.10 0.53 8.13
CA TYR A 179 27.12 -0.18 8.94
C TYR A 179 26.13 0.76 9.65
N LEU A 180 24.85 0.40 9.63
CA LEU A 180 23.77 1.18 10.25
C LEU A 180 22.64 0.28 10.76
N HIS A 181 22.62 0.08 12.08
CA HIS A 181 21.53 -0.58 12.80
C HIS A 181 21.54 -0.12 14.26
N THR A 182 20.51 0.61 14.69
CA THR A 182 20.53 1.30 15.98
C THR A 182 20.64 0.37 17.19
N PRO A 183 20.06 -0.85 17.26
CA PRO A 183 20.30 -1.79 18.36
C PRO A 183 21.78 -2.05 18.62
N VAL A 184 22.53 -2.46 17.58
CA VAL A 184 23.95 -2.78 17.71
C VAL A 184 24.78 -1.52 17.97
N LEU A 185 24.48 -0.42 17.28
CA LEU A 185 25.21 0.84 17.47
C LEU A 185 25.04 1.42 18.88
N ILE A 186 23.83 1.36 19.44
CA ILE A 186 23.56 1.83 20.81
C ILE A 186 24.23 0.90 21.84
N ALA A 187 24.14 -0.42 21.68
CA ALA A 187 24.83 -1.34 22.57
C ALA A 187 26.35 -1.11 22.56
N HIS A 188 26.93 -0.95 21.37
CA HIS A 188 28.35 -0.61 21.21
C HIS A 188 28.71 0.69 21.88
N ARG A 189 27.85 1.71 21.79
CA ARG A 189 28.05 3.01 22.43
C ARG A 189 27.99 2.88 23.96
N ASN A 190 27.11 2.04 24.48
CA ASN A 190 26.94 1.78 25.91
C ASN A 190 27.98 0.79 26.47
N GLY A 191 28.99 0.40 25.68
CA GLY A 191 30.13 -0.40 26.12
C GLY A 191 30.01 -1.90 25.81
N ASP A 192 28.88 -2.39 25.32
CA ASP A 192 28.72 -3.78 24.90
C ASP A 192 29.20 -3.98 23.46
N LYS A 193 30.42 -4.48 23.31
CA LYS A 193 31.01 -4.84 22.01
C LYS A 193 30.76 -6.29 21.62
N SER A 194 30.01 -7.08 22.41
CA SER A 194 29.77 -8.49 22.13
C SER A 194 28.79 -8.70 20.97
N LEU A 195 27.83 -7.79 20.80
CA LEU A 195 26.91 -7.77 19.67
C LEU A 195 27.66 -7.52 18.37
N GLN A 196 27.54 -8.40 17.38
CA GLN A 196 28.17 -8.22 16.07
C GLN A 196 27.10 -8.04 14.99
N PRO A 197 27.38 -7.30 13.91
CA PRO A 197 26.51 -7.25 12.74
C PRO A 197 26.15 -8.66 12.25
N PHE A 198 24.88 -8.90 11.98
CA PHE A 198 24.34 -10.17 11.47
C PHE A 198 24.56 -11.40 12.38
N ALA A 199 24.83 -11.18 13.67
CA ALA A 199 24.98 -12.27 14.64
C ALA A 199 23.64 -12.97 14.97
N ASP A 200 22.53 -12.23 14.88
CA ASP A 200 21.18 -12.76 15.09
C ASP A 200 20.25 -12.35 13.95
N ARG A 201 19.78 -13.33 13.18
CA ARG A 201 18.83 -13.12 12.08
C ARG A 201 17.52 -12.45 12.53
N HIS A 202 17.15 -12.59 13.80
CA HIS A 202 15.97 -11.96 14.38
C HIS A 202 16.15 -10.47 14.68
N ASN A 203 17.31 -9.90 14.33
CA ASN A 203 17.54 -8.45 14.34
C ASN A 203 17.10 -7.74 13.05
N PHE A 204 16.77 -8.47 11.99
CA PHE A 204 16.22 -7.92 10.74
C PHE A 204 17.11 -6.82 10.10
N GLU A 205 18.43 -6.94 10.25
CA GLU A 205 19.39 -5.94 9.77
C GLU A 205 19.29 -5.71 8.26
N MET A 206 19.22 -6.79 7.46
CA MET A 206 19.06 -6.67 6.02
C MET A 206 17.72 -6.02 5.63
N TYR A 207 16.66 -6.27 6.39
CA TYR A 207 15.36 -5.63 6.18
C TYR A 207 15.40 -4.12 6.43
N ASN A 208 16.03 -3.70 7.53
CA ASN A 208 16.21 -2.29 7.86
C ASN A 208 17.03 -1.58 6.79
N MET A 209 18.16 -2.18 6.39
CA MET A 209 19.03 -1.64 5.36
C MET A 209 18.32 -1.59 4.00
N GLY A 210 17.51 -2.59 3.64
CA GLY A 210 16.72 -2.56 2.40
C GLY A 210 15.77 -1.36 2.32
N HIS A 211 15.07 -1.04 3.41
CA HIS A 211 14.20 0.15 3.48
C HIS A 211 14.97 1.47 3.49
N LEU A 212 16.16 1.50 4.08
CA LEU A 212 17.07 2.65 3.96
C LEU A 212 17.39 2.93 2.48
N LEU A 213 17.76 1.89 1.74
CA LEU A 213 18.13 2.03 0.33
C LEU A 213 16.97 2.58 -0.52
N THR A 214 15.75 2.02 -0.38
CA THR A 214 14.60 2.51 -1.16
C THR A 214 14.24 3.95 -0.82
N ALA A 215 14.17 4.30 0.47
CA ALA A 215 13.85 5.65 0.92
C ALA A 215 14.89 6.69 0.44
N ALA A 216 16.17 6.35 0.50
CA ALA A 216 17.26 7.22 0.06
C ALA A 216 17.25 7.45 -1.46
N CYS A 217 16.95 6.41 -2.24
CA CYS A 217 16.85 6.52 -3.70
C CYS A 217 15.70 7.44 -4.11
N LEU A 218 14.50 7.25 -3.53
CA LEU A 218 13.37 8.14 -3.78
C LEU A 218 13.66 9.58 -3.35
N HIS A 219 14.29 9.77 -2.19
CA HIS A 219 14.68 11.10 -1.69
C HIS A 219 15.60 11.83 -2.67
N HIS A 220 16.67 11.17 -3.11
CA HIS A 220 17.59 11.76 -4.10
C HIS A 220 16.84 12.15 -5.38
N ARG A 221 16.03 11.25 -5.91
CA ARG A 221 15.23 11.47 -7.11
C ARG A 221 14.25 12.65 -7.01
N VAL A 222 13.61 12.81 -5.86
CA VAL A 222 12.63 13.88 -5.61
C VAL A 222 13.28 15.24 -5.34
N THR A 223 14.43 15.25 -4.65
CA THR A 223 15.03 16.47 -4.10
C THR A 223 16.31 16.93 -4.82
N GLY A 224 16.95 16.04 -5.58
CA GLY A 224 18.31 16.21 -6.09
C GLY A 224 19.40 16.20 -5.01
N ASN A 225 19.06 15.86 -3.75
CA ASN A 225 19.98 15.93 -2.62
C ASN A 225 20.59 14.56 -2.30
N ASP A 226 21.92 14.49 -2.43
CA ASP A 226 22.69 13.24 -2.30
C ASP A 226 22.97 12.82 -0.86
N ARG A 227 22.65 13.65 0.15
CA ARG A 227 23.01 13.33 1.55
C ARG A 227 22.45 11.99 2.00
N PHE A 228 21.19 11.68 1.65
CA PHE A 228 20.60 10.39 2.01
C PHE A 228 21.12 9.25 1.13
N LEU A 229 21.29 9.50 -0.18
CA LEU A 229 21.85 8.53 -1.12
C LEU A 229 23.27 8.11 -0.74
N ALA A 230 24.11 9.03 -0.28
CA ALA A 230 25.46 8.74 0.18
C ALA A 230 25.48 7.78 1.38
N ILE A 231 24.53 7.90 2.31
CA ILE A 231 24.35 6.96 3.44
C ILE A 231 23.98 5.58 2.90
N ALA A 232 23.05 5.52 1.94
CA ALA A 232 22.64 4.28 1.29
C ALA A 232 23.78 3.62 0.52
N GLN A 233 24.57 4.36 -0.27
CA GLN A 233 25.75 3.85 -0.98
C GLN A 233 26.79 3.28 -0.01
N LYS A 234 27.09 3.98 1.10
CA LYS A 234 27.99 3.44 2.14
C LYS A 234 27.45 2.15 2.76
N THR A 235 26.13 2.08 3.00
CA THR A 235 25.49 0.86 3.51
C THR A 235 25.58 -0.28 2.49
N ALA A 236 25.35 0.00 1.20
CA ALA A 236 25.53 -0.97 0.14
C ALA A 236 26.99 -1.45 0.04
N ASP A 237 27.96 -0.58 0.25
CA ASP A 237 29.38 -0.94 0.28
C ASP A 237 29.73 -1.86 1.46
N PHE A 238 29.13 -1.60 2.62
CA PHE A 238 29.21 -2.51 3.77
C PHE A 238 28.64 -3.90 3.43
N LEU A 239 27.45 -3.94 2.80
CA LEU A 239 26.81 -5.19 2.39
C LEU A 239 27.64 -5.94 1.34
N CYS A 240 28.15 -5.25 0.32
CA CYS A 240 29.04 -5.82 -0.69
C CYS A 240 30.26 -6.50 -0.06
N ARG A 241 30.90 -5.86 0.93
CA ARG A 241 32.04 -6.47 1.66
C ARG A 241 31.60 -7.66 2.51
N THR A 242 30.50 -7.51 3.25
CA THR A 242 30.02 -8.52 4.19
C THR A 242 29.62 -9.81 3.47
N PHE A 243 28.97 -9.68 2.32
CA PHE A 243 28.45 -10.80 1.54
C PHE A 243 29.34 -11.16 0.33
N ALA A 244 30.61 -10.74 0.31
CA ALA A 244 31.54 -11.08 -0.79
C ALA A 244 31.83 -12.59 -0.89
N ALA A 245 31.79 -13.29 0.24
CA ALA A 245 31.94 -14.75 0.34
C ALA A 245 30.93 -15.28 1.37
N PRO A 246 29.65 -15.42 1.00
CA PRO A 246 28.60 -15.70 1.97
C PRO A 246 28.66 -17.15 2.48
N THR A 247 28.45 -17.33 3.78
CA THR A 247 28.28 -18.66 4.40
C THR A 247 26.80 -18.98 4.59
N PRO A 248 26.42 -20.26 4.80
CA PRO A 248 25.05 -20.63 5.16
C PRO A 248 24.52 -19.88 6.38
N GLU A 249 25.36 -19.62 7.39
CA GLU A 249 24.98 -18.86 8.59
C GLU A 249 24.60 -17.42 8.23
N LEU A 250 25.42 -16.77 7.41
CA LEU A 250 25.21 -15.38 7.01
C LEU A 250 23.97 -15.26 6.10
N ALA A 251 23.75 -16.22 5.20
CA ALA A 251 22.56 -16.27 4.33
C ALA A 251 21.23 -16.32 5.10
N ARG A 252 21.23 -16.87 6.34
CA ARG A 252 20.03 -16.88 7.20
C ARG A 252 19.60 -15.50 7.69
N ASN A 253 20.40 -14.46 7.49
CA ASN A 253 20.02 -13.07 7.80
C ASN A 253 19.11 -12.43 6.74
N SER A 254 18.91 -13.09 5.59
CA SER A 254 17.99 -12.65 4.52
C SER A 254 16.51 -12.86 4.92
N VAL A 255 16.12 -12.36 6.08
CA VAL A 255 14.76 -12.40 6.63
C VAL A 255 14.04 -11.11 6.28
N CYS A 256 12.77 -11.22 5.85
CA CYS A 256 11.94 -10.09 5.41
C CYS A 256 12.60 -9.27 4.28
N PRO A 257 12.52 -9.77 3.04
CA PRO A 257 13.46 -9.48 1.96
C PRO A 257 13.25 -8.12 1.26
N SER A 258 13.30 -7.00 1.99
CA SER A 258 13.31 -5.66 1.39
C SER A 258 14.63 -5.30 0.69
N HIS A 259 15.73 -5.97 1.05
CA HIS A 259 17.08 -5.68 0.54
C HIS A 259 17.27 -5.97 -0.95
N TYR A 260 16.46 -6.86 -1.55
CA TYR A 260 16.45 -7.06 -3.01
C TYR A 260 15.97 -5.80 -3.72
N MET A 261 14.77 -5.31 -3.33
CA MET A 261 14.21 -4.07 -3.85
C MET A 261 15.18 -2.91 -3.61
N GLY A 262 15.75 -2.80 -2.41
CA GLY A 262 16.71 -1.75 -2.08
C GLY A 262 17.97 -1.74 -2.94
N ALA A 263 18.62 -2.89 -3.13
CA ALA A 263 19.84 -2.99 -3.93
C ALA A 263 19.59 -2.72 -5.43
N ILE A 264 18.47 -3.20 -5.96
CA ILE A 264 18.10 -2.99 -7.36
C ILE A 264 17.69 -1.53 -7.61
N GLU A 265 16.96 -0.92 -6.67
CA GLU A 265 16.58 0.49 -6.80
C GLU A 265 17.81 1.41 -6.67
N LEU A 266 18.79 1.02 -5.86
CA LEU A 266 20.08 1.71 -5.82
C LEU A 266 20.83 1.57 -7.14
N TYR A 267 20.85 0.38 -7.75
CA TYR A 267 21.39 0.17 -9.09
C TYR A 267 20.72 1.08 -10.13
N ARG A 268 19.38 1.13 -10.17
CA ARG A 268 18.62 2.02 -11.07
C ARG A 268 18.92 3.50 -10.86
N THR A 269 19.25 3.88 -9.63
CA THR A 269 19.52 5.27 -9.27
C THR A 269 20.96 5.69 -9.58
N THR A 270 21.94 4.82 -9.36
CA THR A 270 23.37 5.17 -9.51
C THR A 270 24.00 4.66 -10.80
N GLY A 271 23.40 3.65 -11.45
CA GLY A 271 23.98 2.92 -12.58
C GLY A 271 25.13 1.98 -12.19
N GLU A 272 25.46 1.85 -10.90
CA GLU A 272 26.63 1.08 -10.47
C GLU A 272 26.33 -0.43 -10.43
N GLN A 273 26.98 -1.18 -11.33
CA GLN A 273 26.80 -2.62 -11.52
C GLN A 273 27.02 -3.47 -10.25
N ARG A 274 27.84 -2.99 -9.31
CA ARG A 274 28.07 -3.69 -8.03
C ARG A 274 26.80 -3.85 -7.20
N HIS A 275 25.84 -2.93 -7.30
CA HIS A 275 24.57 -3.03 -6.57
C HIS A 275 23.64 -4.09 -7.18
N LEU A 276 23.61 -4.20 -8.52
CA LEU A 276 22.91 -5.31 -9.19
C LEU A 276 23.56 -6.66 -8.86
N LYS A 277 24.90 -6.71 -8.84
CA LYS A 277 25.64 -7.91 -8.41
C LYS A 277 25.34 -8.28 -6.95
N LEU A 278 25.20 -7.30 -6.06
CA LEU A 278 24.78 -7.52 -4.67
C LEU A 278 23.39 -8.15 -4.61
N ALA A 279 22.43 -7.67 -5.41
CA ALA A 279 21.10 -8.28 -5.51
C ALA A 279 21.13 -9.73 -6.00
N GLN A 280 21.98 -10.04 -7.01
CA GLN A 280 22.21 -11.42 -7.46
C GLN A 280 22.78 -12.27 -6.32
N THR A 281 23.77 -11.79 -5.58
CA THR A 281 24.33 -12.50 -4.42
C THR A 281 23.25 -12.79 -3.39
N PHE A 282 22.34 -11.84 -3.11
CA PHE A 282 21.21 -12.07 -2.22
C PHE A 282 20.29 -13.20 -2.69
N LEU A 283 20.08 -13.36 -4.01
CA LEU A 283 19.25 -14.44 -4.56
C LEU A 283 19.99 -15.78 -4.48
N ASP A 284 21.27 -15.80 -4.89
CA ASP A 284 22.11 -16.99 -4.88
C ASP A 284 22.27 -17.57 -3.48
N MET A 285 22.43 -16.70 -2.47
CA MET A 285 22.51 -17.11 -1.07
C MET A 285 21.30 -17.87 -0.57
N ARG A 286 20.11 -17.64 -1.12
CA ARG A 286 18.92 -18.41 -0.73
C ARG A 286 19.06 -19.88 -1.08
N ASN A 287 19.85 -20.20 -2.11
CA ASN A 287 20.12 -21.57 -2.52
C ASN A 287 21.17 -22.26 -1.62
N LEU A 288 21.84 -21.51 -0.74
CA LEU A 288 22.73 -22.07 0.30
C LEU A 288 21.93 -22.63 1.49
N GLY A 289 20.60 -22.55 1.44
CA GLY A 289 19.69 -23.10 2.44
C GLY A 289 19.53 -24.62 2.38
N VAL A 290 20.39 -25.35 1.68
CA VAL A 290 20.42 -26.82 1.64
C VAL A 290 21.80 -27.29 2.08
N SER A 291 21.87 -28.24 3.01
CA SER A 291 23.12 -28.80 3.50
C SER A 291 23.82 -29.63 2.42
N GLU A 292 25.10 -29.95 2.61
CA GLU A 292 25.84 -30.89 1.73
C GLU A 292 25.17 -32.27 1.64
N SER A 293 24.36 -32.64 2.64
CA SER A 293 23.57 -33.87 2.68
C SER A 293 22.18 -33.74 2.03
N GLY A 294 21.89 -32.62 1.36
CA GLY A 294 20.63 -32.38 0.66
C GLY A 294 19.44 -32.03 1.56
N GLN A 295 19.65 -31.70 2.84
CA GLN A 295 18.58 -31.36 3.78
C GLN A 295 18.32 -29.85 3.82
N PRO A 296 17.05 -29.39 3.90
CA PRO A 296 16.76 -27.97 4.12
C PRO A 296 17.38 -27.48 5.43
N VAL A 297 18.20 -26.44 5.32
CA VAL A 297 18.72 -25.61 6.42
C VAL A 297 17.75 -24.45 6.72
N GLY A 298 16.92 -24.09 5.74
CA GLY A 298 15.84 -23.11 5.82
C GLY A 298 14.44 -23.73 6.00
N GLY A 299 13.41 -22.90 5.91
CA GLY A 299 12.01 -23.31 6.07
C GLY A 299 11.03 -22.42 5.32
N ASP A 300 9.75 -22.81 5.32
CA ASP A 300 8.74 -22.08 4.54
C ASP A 300 8.46 -20.69 5.11
N ASP A 301 8.63 -20.51 6.42
CA ASP A 301 8.40 -19.22 7.12
C ASP A 301 9.21 -18.06 6.51
N ASN A 302 10.38 -18.37 5.93
CA ASN A 302 11.22 -17.41 5.23
C ASN A 302 11.37 -17.72 3.73
N GLN A 303 10.58 -18.65 3.18
CA GLN A 303 10.60 -19.04 1.76
C GLN A 303 11.98 -19.53 1.26
N ASP A 304 12.76 -20.17 2.12
CA ASP A 304 14.13 -20.66 1.84
C ASP A 304 14.29 -22.17 2.07
N ARG A 305 13.18 -22.92 2.14
CA ARG A 305 13.17 -24.39 2.17
C ARG A 305 13.74 -24.99 0.88
N ILE A 306 13.32 -24.45 -0.27
CA ILE A 306 13.71 -24.90 -1.60
C ILE A 306 14.20 -23.70 -2.44
N PRO A 307 15.06 -23.94 -3.45
CA PRO A 307 15.49 -22.90 -4.37
C PRO A 307 14.31 -22.13 -4.97
N PHE A 308 14.47 -20.82 -5.16
CA PHE A 308 13.40 -19.96 -5.67
C PHE A 308 12.85 -20.43 -7.02
N VAL A 309 13.73 -20.89 -7.91
CA VAL A 309 13.38 -21.40 -9.25
C VAL A 309 12.48 -22.65 -9.23
N ASP A 310 12.42 -23.35 -8.09
CA ASP A 310 11.61 -24.55 -7.89
C ASP A 310 10.27 -24.25 -7.18
N GLN A 311 10.09 -23.04 -6.64
CA GLN A 311 8.85 -22.66 -5.96
C GLN A 311 7.69 -22.54 -6.94
N ARG A 312 6.53 -23.08 -6.56
CA ARG A 312 5.28 -23.01 -7.35
C ARG A 312 4.08 -22.51 -6.55
N GLU A 313 4.23 -22.39 -5.24
CA GLU A 313 3.17 -21.97 -4.34
C GLU A 313 3.68 -20.93 -3.34
N ALA A 314 2.81 -20.02 -2.93
CA ALA A 314 3.10 -19.10 -1.84
C ALA A 314 2.94 -19.79 -0.48
N VAL A 315 4.00 -19.80 0.32
CA VAL A 315 4.04 -20.46 1.64
C VAL A 315 4.69 -19.56 2.69
N GLY A 316 4.45 -19.86 3.96
CA GLY A 316 5.01 -19.15 5.10
C GLY A 316 4.60 -17.67 5.18
N HIS A 317 5.41 -16.86 5.85
CA HIS A 317 5.06 -15.48 6.19
C HIS A 317 4.73 -14.63 4.96
N ALA A 318 3.52 -14.07 4.91
CA ALA A 318 2.97 -13.44 3.71
C ALA A 318 3.73 -12.18 3.28
N VAL A 319 4.10 -11.29 4.21
CA VAL A 319 4.96 -10.12 3.91
C VAL A 319 6.31 -10.55 3.32
N ARG A 320 6.93 -11.57 3.91
CA ARG A 320 8.26 -12.02 3.47
C ARG A 320 8.20 -12.58 2.05
N ALA A 321 7.22 -13.43 1.80
CA ALA A 321 6.93 -13.99 0.49
C ALA A 321 6.69 -12.87 -0.53
N ASN A 322 5.78 -11.95 -0.26
CA ASN A 322 5.41 -10.92 -1.23
C ASN A 322 6.55 -9.94 -1.53
N TYR A 323 7.38 -9.59 -0.53
CA TYR A 323 8.57 -8.77 -0.76
C TYR A 323 9.65 -9.52 -1.56
N LEU A 324 9.76 -10.84 -1.37
CA LEU A 324 10.68 -11.68 -2.16
C LEU A 324 10.24 -11.68 -3.62
N TYR A 325 8.95 -11.86 -3.87
CA TYR A 325 8.38 -11.89 -5.21
C TYR A 325 8.53 -10.54 -5.91
N ALA A 326 8.32 -9.43 -5.17
CA ALA A 326 8.62 -8.09 -5.67
C ALA A 326 10.12 -7.95 -6.02
N GLY A 327 11.04 -8.35 -5.13
CA GLY A 327 12.47 -8.28 -5.38
C GLY A 327 12.96 -9.16 -6.55
N ALA A 328 12.39 -10.35 -6.72
CA ALA A 328 12.68 -11.24 -7.84
C ALA A 328 12.14 -10.67 -9.16
N ALA A 329 10.94 -10.07 -9.16
CA ALA A 329 10.41 -9.36 -10.32
C ALA A 329 11.26 -8.14 -10.67
N ASP A 330 11.74 -7.38 -9.68
CA ASP A 330 12.70 -6.31 -9.90
C ASP A 330 13.98 -6.82 -10.57
N PHE A 331 14.48 -7.99 -10.17
CA PHE A 331 15.69 -8.55 -10.77
C PHE A 331 15.45 -9.02 -12.22
N PHE A 332 14.29 -9.58 -12.51
CA PHE A 332 13.88 -9.90 -13.88
C PHE A 332 13.85 -8.65 -14.76
N LEU A 333 13.29 -7.53 -14.28
CA LEU A 333 13.21 -6.28 -15.04
C LEU A 333 14.59 -5.75 -15.49
N GLU A 334 15.66 -6.04 -14.73
CA GLU A 334 17.02 -5.65 -15.08
C GLU A 334 17.79 -6.69 -15.90
N THR A 335 17.48 -7.98 -15.75
CA THR A 335 18.35 -9.06 -16.27
C THR A 335 17.70 -9.94 -17.33
N GLY A 336 16.37 -9.98 -17.40
CA GLY A 336 15.63 -10.87 -18.29
C GLY A 336 15.79 -12.35 -17.94
N ASP A 337 16.18 -12.69 -16.71
CA ASP A 337 16.34 -14.10 -16.30
C ASP A 337 14.97 -14.80 -16.21
N GLU A 338 14.58 -15.47 -17.28
CA GLU A 338 13.34 -16.24 -17.41
C GLU A 338 13.16 -17.33 -16.34
N ARG A 339 14.25 -17.75 -15.67
CA ARG A 339 14.16 -18.70 -14.54
C ARG A 339 13.42 -18.09 -13.34
N LEU A 340 13.31 -16.76 -13.26
CA LEU A 340 12.55 -16.05 -12.25
C LEU A 340 11.08 -15.85 -12.64
N MET A 341 10.79 -15.62 -13.93
CA MET A 341 9.40 -15.38 -14.36
C MET A 341 8.53 -16.62 -14.20
N LYS A 342 9.07 -17.82 -14.48
CA LYS A 342 8.35 -19.09 -14.33
C LYS A 342 7.80 -19.33 -12.91
N PRO A 343 8.60 -19.27 -11.82
CA PRO A 343 8.06 -19.38 -10.47
C PRO A 343 7.17 -18.19 -10.11
N LEU A 344 7.50 -16.96 -10.52
CA LEU A 344 6.65 -15.78 -10.24
C LEU A 344 5.23 -15.96 -10.78
N ASP A 345 5.07 -16.39 -12.03
CA ASP A 345 3.77 -16.63 -12.65
C ASP A 345 3.01 -17.78 -11.95
N ALA A 346 3.67 -18.91 -11.70
CA ALA A 346 3.05 -20.05 -11.01
C ALA A 346 2.58 -19.68 -9.60
N ILE A 347 3.42 -18.97 -8.83
CA ILE A 347 3.09 -18.51 -7.48
C ILE A 347 1.97 -17.48 -7.52
N TRP A 348 1.96 -16.57 -8.51
CA TRP A 348 0.88 -15.59 -8.69
C TRP A 348 -0.47 -16.26 -8.89
N HIS A 349 -0.53 -17.26 -9.77
CA HIS A 349 -1.74 -18.07 -9.98
C HIS A 349 -2.16 -18.79 -8.70
N ASN A 350 -1.23 -19.40 -7.96
CA ASN A 350 -1.53 -20.02 -6.67
C ASN A 350 -2.11 -19.01 -5.65
N VAL A 351 -1.55 -17.81 -5.56
CA VAL A 351 -2.08 -16.76 -4.66
C VAL A 351 -3.47 -16.34 -5.08
N VAL A 352 -3.63 -15.85 -6.31
CA VAL A 352 -4.88 -15.20 -6.76
C VAL A 352 -6.04 -16.19 -6.83
N GLU A 353 -5.79 -17.44 -7.23
CA GLU A 353 -6.86 -18.42 -7.44
C GLU A 353 -7.19 -19.23 -6.18
N GLN A 354 -6.27 -19.31 -5.20
CA GLN A 354 -6.39 -20.27 -4.10
C GLN A 354 -6.11 -19.71 -2.71
N LYS A 355 -5.46 -18.54 -2.57
CA LYS A 355 -5.00 -18.01 -1.26
C LYS A 355 -5.30 -16.53 -1.01
N LEU A 356 -5.86 -15.81 -1.98
CA LEU A 356 -6.21 -14.40 -1.87
C LEU A 356 -7.64 -14.26 -1.34
N TYR A 357 -7.82 -13.41 -0.34
CA TYR A 357 -9.16 -13.08 0.14
C TYR A 357 -9.89 -12.17 -0.86
N VAL A 358 -11.22 -12.18 -0.86
CA VAL A 358 -12.05 -11.31 -1.73
C VAL A 358 -11.72 -9.82 -1.59
N THR A 359 -11.13 -9.41 -0.46
CA THR A 359 -10.67 -8.04 -0.18
C THR A 359 -9.25 -7.72 -0.69
N GLY A 360 -8.57 -8.66 -1.36
CA GLY A 360 -7.14 -8.56 -1.67
C GLY A 360 -6.22 -8.80 -0.47
N GLY A 361 -6.78 -9.25 0.67
CA GLY A 361 -6.00 -9.61 1.86
C GLY A 361 -5.12 -10.84 1.66
N CYS A 362 -3.92 -10.82 2.22
CA CYS A 362 -2.94 -11.91 2.12
C CYS A 362 -2.50 -12.41 3.51
N GLY A 363 -2.29 -13.72 3.62
CA GLY A 363 -1.87 -14.38 4.85
C GLY A 363 -3.06 -14.77 5.72
N ALA A 364 -3.49 -16.02 5.63
CA ALA A 364 -4.65 -16.52 6.36
C ALA A 364 -4.37 -16.73 7.86
N LEU A 365 -3.15 -17.09 8.23
CA LEU A 365 -2.84 -17.69 9.53
C LEU A 365 -2.06 -16.74 10.44
N TYR A 366 -2.43 -16.71 11.72
CA TYR A 366 -1.62 -16.08 12.78
C TYR A 366 -0.35 -16.90 13.03
N ASP A 367 -0.56 -18.19 13.25
CA ASP A 367 0.45 -19.22 13.49
C ASP A 367 -0.06 -20.51 12.82
N GLY A 368 0.85 -21.31 12.28
CA GLY A 368 0.52 -22.57 11.61
C GLY A 368 1.72 -23.49 11.48
N ALA A 369 1.55 -24.57 10.72
CA ALA A 369 2.57 -25.55 10.39
C ALA A 369 2.76 -25.60 8.86
N SER A 370 3.99 -25.81 8.41
CA SER A 370 4.31 -25.95 6.98
C SER A 370 5.45 -26.95 6.73
N PRO A 371 5.32 -27.90 5.79
CA PRO A 371 4.10 -28.17 5.02
C PRO A 371 2.98 -28.70 5.94
N ASP A 372 1.75 -28.25 5.71
CA ASP A 372 0.60 -28.70 6.47
C ASP A 372 0.28 -30.16 6.11
N GLY A 373 0.03 -31.01 7.10
CA GLY A 373 -0.35 -32.41 6.89
C GLY A 373 0.72 -33.33 6.26
N SER A 374 2.01 -32.98 6.31
CA SER A 374 3.09 -33.82 5.74
C SER A 374 3.23 -35.19 6.43
N GLU A 375 3.47 -36.25 5.65
CA GLU A 375 3.85 -37.58 6.17
C GLU A 375 5.25 -37.59 6.82
N GLN A 376 6.12 -36.67 6.39
CA GLN A 376 7.48 -36.48 6.92
C GLN A 376 7.44 -35.42 8.04
N GLN A 377 7.17 -35.85 9.26
CA GLN A 377 6.94 -34.95 10.41
C GLN A 377 8.14 -34.07 10.73
N GLU A 378 9.35 -34.58 10.54
CA GLU A 378 10.61 -33.88 10.77
C GLU A 378 10.81 -32.65 9.87
N GLN A 379 10.08 -32.56 8.76
CA GLN A 379 10.14 -31.41 7.84
C GLN A 379 9.13 -30.31 8.19
N ILE A 380 8.20 -30.58 9.10
CA ILE A 380 7.15 -29.64 9.49
C ILE A 380 7.78 -28.56 10.38
N THR A 381 7.63 -27.31 9.97
CA THR A 381 8.12 -26.15 10.70
C THR A 381 6.97 -25.23 11.07
N ARG A 382 7.11 -24.47 12.16
CA ARG A 382 6.16 -23.41 12.49
C ARG A 382 6.27 -22.28 11.47
N VAL A 383 5.13 -21.81 11.00
CA VAL A 383 5.00 -20.56 10.24
C VAL A 383 4.16 -19.56 11.03
N HIS A 384 4.37 -18.26 10.79
CA HIS A 384 3.57 -17.20 11.41
C HIS A 384 3.22 -16.11 10.42
N GLN A 385 2.07 -15.45 10.63
CA GLN A 385 1.55 -14.38 9.77
C GLN A 385 1.55 -14.82 8.29
N ALA A 386 1.07 -16.05 8.06
CA ALA A 386 1.45 -16.87 6.93
C ALA A 386 0.30 -17.14 5.97
N TYR A 387 0.64 -17.45 4.71
CA TYR A 387 -0.26 -18.14 3.82
C TYR A 387 -0.68 -19.48 4.44
N GLY A 388 -1.96 -19.82 4.28
CA GLY A 388 -2.48 -21.15 4.62
C GLY A 388 -2.30 -22.14 3.47
N ARG A 389 -2.80 -23.37 3.65
CA ARG A 389 -2.96 -24.31 2.53
C ARG A 389 -3.91 -23.73 1.47
N ASN A 390 -3.87 -24.27 0.25
CA ASN A 390 -4.79 -23.89 -0.83
C ASN A 390 -6.26 -23.93 -0.31
N TYR A 391 -7.00 -22.85 -0.53
CA TYR A 391 -8.38 -22.62 -0.11
C TYR A 391 -8.65 -22.52 1.41
N GLN A 392 -7.62 -22.43 2.26
CA GLN A 392 -7.80 -22.15 3.69
C GLN A 392 -7.90 -20.64 3.93
N LEU A 393 -9.14 -20.13 4.03
CA LEU A 393 -9.43 -18.70 4.14
C LEU A 393 -10.40 -18.40 5.30
N PRO A 394 -9.98 -18.59 6.57
CA PRO A 394 -10.83 -18.33 7.73
C PRO A 394 -11.23 -16.86 7.84
N ASN A 395 -12.50 -16.58 8.08
CA ASN A 395 -13.02 -15.21 8.12
C ASN A 395 -12.79 -14.49 9.47
N ALA A 396 -13.03 -15.18 10.59
CA ALA A 396 -12.94 -14.59 11.94
C ALA A 396 -11.50 -14.50 12.43
N THR A 397 -10.73 -15.55 12.20
CA THR A 397 -9.31 -15.67 12.59
C THR A 397 -8.34 -15.31 11.46
N ALA A 398 -8.84 -14.69 10.38
CA ALA A 398 -8.00 -14.19 9.30
C ALA A 398 -6.91 -13.26 9.85
N HIS A 399 -5.66 -13.52 9.49
CA HIS A 399 -4.57 -12.59 9.80
C HIS A 399 -4.62 -11.37 8.88
N ASN A 400 -4.55 -11.58 7.56
CA ASN A 400 -4.69 -10.55 6.53
C ASN A 400 -3.96 -9.25 6.90
N GLU A 401 -2.64 -9.36 7.05
CA GLU A 401 -1.83 -8.24 7.49
C GLU A 401 -1.90 -7.09 6.48
N THR A 402 -2.01 -5.85 6.94
CA THR A 402 -1.97 -4.70 6.05
C THR A 402 -0.66 -4.65 5.24
N CYS A 403 0.49 -4.96 5.86
CA CYS A 403 1.77 -5.06 5.13
C CYS A 403 1.78 -6.17 4.07
N ALA A 404 1.04 -7.27 4.27
CA ALA A 404 1.01 -8.36 3.31
C ALA A 404 0.24 -7.94 2.05
N ALA A 405 -0.88 -7.23 2.21
CA ALA A 405 -1.61 -6.62 1.09
C ALA A 405 -0.76 -5.57 0.36
N ILE A 406 0.00 -4.75 1.09
CA ILE A 406 0.95 -3.79 0.49
C ILE A 406 2.05 -4.52 -0.28
N GLY A 407 2.64 -5.57 0.28
CA GLY A 407 3.63 -6.39 -0.43
C GLY A 407 3.05 -7.00 -1.71
N ASN A 408 1.78 -7.40 -1.69
CA ASN A 408 1.09 -7.90 -2.88
C ASN A 408 0.94 -6.80 -3.94
N VAL A 409 0.62 -5.56 -3.55
CA VAL A 409 0.62 -4.40 -4.48
C VAL A 409 2.00 -4.16 -5.07
N LEU A 410 3.06 -4.17 -4.25
CA LEU A 410 4.43 -3.98 -4.73
C LEU A 410 4.81 -5.04 -5.77
N TRP A 411 4.49 -6.31 -5.50
CA TRP A 411 4.75 -7.41 -6.42
C TRP A 411 3.95 -7.27 -7.72
N ASN A 412 2.64 -7.07 -7.64
CA ASN A 412 1.79 -6.92 -8.83
C ASN A 412 2.19 -5.71 -9.68
N TRP A 413 2.64 -4.61 -9.06
CA TRP A 413 3.14 -3.46 -9.82
C TRP A 413 4.31 -3.83 -10.72
N ARG A 414 5.27 -4.60 -10.20
CA ARG A 414 6.45 -5.03 -10.95
C ARG A 414 6.11 -6.05 -12.03
N MET A 415 5.18 -6.97 -11.75
CA MET A 415 4.64 -7.88 -12.77
C MET A 415 3.93 -7.11 -13.90
N PHE A 416 3.16 -6.07 -13.56
CA PHE A 416 2.55 -5.19 -14.55
C PHE A 416 3.60 -4.44 -15.39
N LEU A 417 4.64 -3.88 -14.77
CA LEU A 417 5.72 -3.22 -15.51
C LEU A 417 6.47 -4.18 -16.44
N ALA A 418 6.55 -5.46 -16.07
CA ALA A 418 7.17 -6.51 -16.90
C ALA A 418 6.30 -6.91 -18.10
N THR A 419 4.98 -7.09 -17.92
CA THR A 419 4.13 -7.72 -18.95
C THR A 419 3.10 -6.81 -19.59
N GLY A 420 2.67 -5.75 -18.91
CA GLY A 420 1.55 -4.89 -19.29
C GLY A 420 0.17 -5.53 -19.14
N ASP A 421 0.04 -6.65 -18.43
CA ASP A 421 -1.25 -7.32 -18.25
C ASP A 421 -2.13 -6.65 -17.18
N ALA A 422 -3.38 -6.37 -17.54
CA ALA A 422 -4.33 -5.70 -16.64
C ALA A 422 -4.67 -6.52 -15.38
N LYS A 423 -4.52 -7.85 -15.41
CA LYS A 423 -4.80 -8.74 -14.27
C LYS A 423 -4.03 -8.34 -13.01
N TYR A 424 -2.81 -7.83 -13.17
CA TYR A 424 -1.99 -7.36 -12.07
C TYR A 424 -2.52 -6.04 -11.48
N VAL A 425 -2.98 -5.12 -12.33
CA VAL A 425 -3.59 -3.85 -11.90
C VAL A 425 -4.95 -4.08 -11.25
N ASP A 426 -5.71 -5.09 -11.68
CA ASP A 426 -6.96 -5.47 -11.02
C ASP A 426 -6.73 -5.91 -9.56
N VAL A 427 -5.66 -6.66 -9.29
CA VAL A 427 -5.26 -7.04 -7.92
C VAL A 427 -4.78 -5.82 -7.11
N ILE A 428 -4.06 -4.89 -7.75
CA ILE A 428 -3.64 -3.63 -7.12
C ILE A 428 -4.87 -2.81 -6.72
N GLU A 429 -5.80 -2.60 -7.64
CA GLU A 429 -7.04 -1.86 -7.42
C GLU A 429 -7.85 -2.49 -6.29
N LEU A 430 -8.05 -3.82 -6.32
CA LEU A 430 -8.77 -4.55 -5.27
C LEU A 430 -8.12 -4.34 -3.90
N SER A 431 -6.79 -4.46 -3.81
CA SER A 431 -6.07 -4.35 -2.54
C SER A 431 -6.10 -2.92 -2.00
N LEU A 432 -5.94 -1.92 -2.86
CA LEU A 432 -5.97 -0.50 -2.50
C LEU A 432 -7.33 -0.10 -1.94
N TYR A 433 -8.43 -0.41 -2.63
CA TYR A 433 -9.77 -0.02 -2.22
C TYR A 433 -10.33 -0.82 -1.03
N ASN A 434 -9.69 -1.92 -0.64
CA ASN A 434 -10.20 -2.82 0.40
C ASN A 434 -9.17 -3.04 1.51
N ALA A 435 -8.33 -4.08 1.40
CA ALA A 435 -7.45 -4.51 2.50
C ALA A 435 -6.47 -3.43 2.99
N ILE A 436 -5.97 -2.57 2.10
CA ILE A 436 -5.00 -1.51 2.47
C ILE A 436 -5.71 -0.37 3.19
N LEU A 437 -6.79 0.18 2.62
CA LEU A 437 -7.54 1.25 3.26
C LEU A 437 -8.24 0.80 4.54
N ALA A 438 -8.66 -0.46 4.63
CA ALA A 438 -9.16 -1.02 5.89
C ALA A 438 -8.11 -0.89 7.01
N GLY A 439 -6.81 -0.95 6.68
CA GLY A 439 -5.70 -0.78 7.59
C GLY A 439 -5.63 0.56 8.34
N MET A 440 -6.39 1.58 7.93
CA MET A 440 -6.36 2.92 8.51
C MET A 440 -7.78 3.47 8.74
N SER A 441 -7.96 4.24 9.80
CA SER A 441 -9.20 4.97 10.08
C SER A 441 -9.47 6.02 9.00
N LEU A 442 -10.73 6.44 8.86
CA LEU A 442 -11.08 7.49 7.90
C LEU A 442 -10.47 8.84 8.28
N ASP A 443 -10.21 9.07 9.58
CA ASP A 443 -9.52 10.24 10.13
C ASP A 443 -7.99 10.18 9.95
N GLY A 444 -7.44 8.98 9.70
CA GLY A 444 -6.07 8.78 9.22
C GLY A 444 -5.00 8.58 10.28
N ASP A 445 -5.33 8.45 11.58
CA ASP A 445 -4.34 8.37 12.67
C ASP A 445 -4.43 7.10 13.54
N ASP A 446 -5.50 6.32 13.40
CA ASP A 446 -5.62 4.97 13.98
C ASP A 446 -5.52 3.86 12.91
N PHE A 447 -4.91 2.73 13.28
CA PHE A 447 -4.54 1.65 12.35
C PHE A 447 -4.98 0.26 12.80
N PHE A 448 -5.24 -0.62 11.83
CA PHE A 448 -5.25 -2.06 12.01
C PHE A 448 -3.89 -2.68 11.69
N TYR A 449 -3.57 -3.76 12.39
CA TYR A 449 -2.52 -4.70 11.95
C TYR A 449 -3.13 -5.82 11.09
N VAL A 450 -4.28 -6.33 11.52
CA VAL A 450 -5.00 -7.47 10.93
C VAL A 450 -6.34 -7.03 10.36
N ASN A 451 -6.72 -7.57 9.20
CA ASN A 451 -7.92 -7.16 8.46
C ASN A 451 -8.87 -8.35 8.27
N PRO A 452 -9.73 -8.64 9.27
CA PRO A 452 -10.62 -9.79 9.21
C PRO A 452 -11.79 -9.58 8.25
N LEU A 453 -12.45 -10.67 7.90
CA LEU A 453 -13.72 -10.64 7.13
C LEU A 453 -14.93 -10.91 8.03
N ARG A 454 -14.70 -11.25 9.30
CA ARG A 454 -15.74 -11.40 10.32
C ARG A 454 -15.23 -10.94 11.68
N ASN A 455 -16.03 -10.13 12.36
CA ASN A 455 -15.84 -9.71 13.74
C ASN A 455 -17.12 -10.01 14.54
N VAL A 456 -17.03 -10.85 15.57
CA VAL A 456 -18.19 -11.32 16.35
C VAL A 456 -17.94 -11.21 17.85
N GLU A 457 -19.02 -11.13 18.62
CA GLU A 457 -18.94 -11.11 20.08
C GLU A 457 -19.80 -12.22 20.74
N PRO A 458 -19.25 -13.07 21.62
CA PRO A 458 -17.84 -13.20 21.96
C PRO A 458 -17.02 -13.73 20.77
N GLN A 459 -15.73 -13.40 20.77
CA GLN A 459 -14.79 -13.99 19.81
C GLN A 459 -14.63 -15.49 20.07
N PRO A 460 -14.41 -16.32 19.03
CA PRO A 460 -14.26 -17.76 19.18
C PRO A 460 -12.99 -18.13 19.96
N THR A 461 -11.98 -17.27 19.94
CA THR A 461 -10.71 -17.44 20.67
C THR A 461 -10.05 -16.08 20.91
N PRO A 462 -9.22 -15.92 21.96
CA PRO A 462 -8.37 -14.75 22.10
C PRO A 462 -7.39 -14.61 20.93
N LEU A 463 -7.28 -13.42 20.35
CA LEU A 463 -6.35 -13.12 19.25
C LEU A 463 -5.30 -12.08 19.70
N ARG A 464 -4.11 -12.13 19.08
CA ARG A 464 -2.93 -11.35 19.47
C ARG A 464 -3.09 -9.83 19.29
N TRP A 465 -3.86 -9.38 18.29
CA TRP A 465 -4.02 -7.97 17.95
C TRP A 465 -5.45 -7.46 18.18
N PRO A 466 -5.62 -6.16 18.47
CA PRO A 466 -6.93 -5.54 18.61
C PRO A 466 -7.82 -5.73 17.38
N ARG A 467 -9.13 -5.76 17.64
CA ARG A 467 -10.20 -5.84 16.62
C ARG A 467 -10.85 -4.48 16.34
N THR A 468 -10.28 -3.43 16.91
CA THR A 468 -10.51 -2.03 16.56
C THR A 468 -9.19 -1.39 16.14
N ARG A 469 -9.27 -0.30 15.38
CA ARG A 469 -8.08 0.48 15.04
C ARG A 469 -7.53 1.16 16.29
N VAL A 470 -6.21 1.32 16.33
CA VAL A 470 -5.50 1.94 17.46
C VAL A 470 -4.36 2.84 16.95
N PRO A 471 -3.95 3.87 17.70
CA PRO A 471 -2.92 4.81 17.24
C PRO A 471 -1.52 4.18 17.23
N PHE A 472 -1.33 3.06 17.94
CA PHE A 472 -0.07 2.35 18.02
C PHE A 472 -0.26 0.85 18.26
N VAL A 473 0.54 0.06 17.56
CA VAL A 473 0.69 -1.39 17.71
C VAL A 473 2.16 -1.72 17.96
N THR A 474 2.43 -2.72 18.81
CA THR A 474 3.81 -3.07 19.23
C THR A 474 4.70 -3.49 18.06
N SER A 475 4.12 -4.17 17.06
CA SER A 475 4.70 -4.35 15.72
C SER A 475 4.22 -3.20 14.83
N PHE A 476 5.04 -2.16 14.67
CA PHE A 476 4.63 -0.89 14.07
C PHE A 476 4.97 -0.81 12.56
N CYS A 477 5.08 -1.96 11.90
CA CYS A 477 5.41 -2.03 10.48
C CYS A 477 4.28 -1.56 9.57
N CYS A 478 3.01 -1.82 9.94
CA CYS A 478 1.83 -1.51 9.13
C CYS A 478 1.61 0.00 8.96
N PRO A 479 1.59 0.83 10.02
CA PRO A 479 1.24 2.24 9.88
C PRO A 479 2.13 3.01 8.87
N PRO A 480 3.46 3.13 9.02
CA PRO A 480 4.28 3.86 8.05
C PRO A 480 4.24 3.24 6.64
N ASN A 481 3.96 1.93 6.52
CA ASN A 481 3.81 1.27 5.24
C ASN A 481 2.51 1.71 4.53
N VAL A 482 1.39 1.85 5.25
CA VAL A 482 0.16 2.42 4.70
C VAL A 482 0.39 3.85 4.21
N LEU A 483 1.07 4.68 5.02
CA LEU A 483 1.31 6.07 4.68
C LEU A 483 2.09 6.20 3.36
N ARG A 484 3.20 5.46 3.18
CA ARG A 484 3.95 5.52 1.92
C ARG A 484 3.13 5.00 0.74
N THR A 485 2.41 3.88 0.91
CA THR A 485 1.59 3.33 -0.18
C THR A 485 0.50 4.30 -0.62
N LEU A 486 -0.18 4.98 0.31
CA LEU A 486 -1.18 6.00 -0.02
C LEU A 486 -0.57 7.25 -0.67
N ALA A 487 0.65 7.63 -0.25
CA ALA A 487 1.39 8.73 -0.89
C ALA A 487 1.76 8.42 -2.35
N GLU A 488 1.97 7.14 -2.66
CA GLU A 488 2.53 6.66 -3.93
C GLU A 488 1.47 6.27 -4.97
N VAL A 489 0.17 6.20 -4.61
CA VAL A 489 -0.92 5.77 -5.52
C VAL A 489 -0.96 6.59 -6.82
N GLY A 490 -0.64 7.89 -6.75
CA GLY A 490 -0.56 8.75 -7.94
C GLY A 490 0.41 8.23 -9.00
N GLY A 491 1.56 7.70 -8.58
CA GLY A 491 2.57 7.12 -9.47
C GLY A 491 2.14 5.78 -10.10
N MET A 492 1.09 5.14 -9.57
CA MET A 492 0.50 3.92 -10.13
C MET A 492 -0.70 4.20 -11.04
N ALA A 493 -1.24 5.42 -11.02
CA ALA A 493 -2.41 5.78 -11.83
C ALA A 493 -2.13 5.71 -13.33
N TYR A 494 -0.86 5.90 -13.72
CA TYR A 494 -0.43 5.88 -15.10
C TYR A 494 0.89 5.10 -15.28
N SER A 495 1.12 4.65 -16.51
CA SER A 495 2.43 4.18 -16.98
C SER A 495 2.65 4.65 -18.41
N ARG A 496 3.89 4.64 -18.88
CA ARG A 496 4.21 5.13 -20.23
C ARG A 496 5.25 4.29 -20.96
N THR A 497 5.28 4.49 -22.27
CA THR A 497 6.44 4.26 -23.13
C THR A 497 6.76 5.58 -23.86
N GLU A 498 7.57 5.55 -24.91
CA GLU A 498 7.83 6.75 -25.73
C GLU A 498 6.59 7.26 -26.49
N SER A 499 5.65 6.38 -26.83
CA SER A 499 4.48 6.66 -27.67
C SER A 499 3.15 6.15 -27.10
N GLU A 500 3.14 5.67 -25.86
CA GLU A 500 1.93 5.15 -25.21
C GLU A 500 1.76 5.75 -23.82
N LEU A 501 0.52 6.14 -23.48
CA LEU A 501 0.10 6.46 -22.11
C LEU A 501 -0.94 5.44 -21.66
N TRP A 502 -0.63 4.72 -20.59
CA TRP A 502 -1.49 3.71 -19.97
C TRP A 502 -2.19 4.34 -18.77
N VAL A 503 -3.52 4.27 -18.75
CA VAL A 503 -4.39 4.73 -17.65
C VAL A 503 -4.79 3.51 -16.84
N ASN A 504 -4.13 3.35 -15.70
CA ASN A 504 -4.20 2.15 -14.87
C ASN A 504 -5.25 2.29 -13.77
N LEU A 505 -5.29 3.43 -13.06
CA LEU A 505 -6.25 3.69 -11.98
C LEU A 505 -7.13 4.90 -12.31
N TYR A 506 -8.30 4.93 -11.68
CA TYR A 506 -9.31 5.96 -11.90
C TYR A 506 -9.56 6.77 -10.62
N GLY A 507 -9.52 8.10 -10.75
CA GLY A 507 -9.79 9.10 -9.73
C GLY A 507 -9.51 10.51 -10.24
N GLY A 508 -10.26 11.52 -9.80
CA GLY A 508 -10.12 12.90 -10.25
C GLY A 508 -8.67 13.40 -10.13
N ASN A 509 -7.99 13.65 -11.25
CA ASN A 509 -6.59 14.05 -11.25
C ASN A 509 -6.21 14.84 -12.51
N ARG A 510 -5.00 15.38 -12.49
CA ARG A 510 -4.34 15.95 -13.66
C ARG A 510 -2.94 15.38 -13.78
N ILE A 511 -2.61 14.89 -14.97
CA ILE A 511 -1.27 14.46 -15.33
C ILE A 511 -0.60 15.50 -16.22
N GLU A 512 0.63 15.89 -15.86
CA GLU A 512 1.58 16.63 -16.70
C GLU A 512 2.86 15.82 -16.79
N THR A 513 3.19 15.32 -17.98
CA THR A 513 4.37 14.48 -18.14
C THR A 513 5.02 14.66 -19.50
N GLY A 514 6.26 14.18 -19.63
CA GLY A 514 6.93 14.05 -20.92
C GLY A 514 6.65 12.69 -21.54
N LEU A 515 6.13 12.64 -22.76
CA LEU A 515 6.11 11.42 -23.55
C LEU A 515 7.13 11.64 -24.68
N GLY A 516 8.04 10.71 -24.96
CA GLY A 516 8.96 10.80 -26.12
C GLY A 516 9.74 12.14 -26.21
N GLY A 517 10.02 12.77 -25.07
CA GLY A 517 10.66 14.09 -25.00
C GLY A 517 9.76 15.30 -25.28
N GLN A 518 8.47 15.11 -25.55
CA GLN A 518 7.48 16.16 -25.80
C GLN A 518 6.50 16.29 -24.62
N PRO A 519 6.04 17.51 -24.29
CA PRO A 519 5.08 17.72 -23.21
C PRO A 519 3.72 17.11 -23.55
N PHE A 520 3.07 16.55 -22.54
CA PHE A 520 1.71 16.03 -22.61
C PHE A 520 0.98 16.33 -21.31
N ALA A 521 -0.26 16.80 -21.41
CA ALA A 521 -1.10 17.06 -20.25
C ALA A 521 -2.53 16.59 -20.48
N MET A 522 -3.12 15.98 -19.46
CA MET A 522 -4.49 15.46 -19.50
C MET A 522 -5.13 15.55 -18.12
N SER A 523 -6.41 15.95 -18.06
CA SER A 523 -7.21 15.85 -16.85
C SER A 523 -8.13 14.63 -16.90
N GLN A 524 -8.31 14.01 -15.74
CA GLN A 524 -9.30 12.96 -15.50
C GLN A 524 -10.35 13.50 -14.53
N ARG A 525 -11.62 13.49 -14.95
CA ARG A 525 -12.77 13.89 -14.14
C ARG A 525 -13.68 12.70 -13.92
N THR A 526 -13.91 12.34 -12.67
CA THR A 526 -14.71 11.18 -12.31
C THR A 526 -15.04 11.18 -10.81
N ASP A 527 -16.20 10.64 -10.46
CA ASP A 527 -16.57 10.31 -9.08
C ASP A 527 -16.21 8.86 -8.72
N TYR A 528 -15.32 8.21 -9.49
CA TYR A 528 -14.79 6.89 -9.15
C TYR A 528 -14.22 6.87 -7.72
N PRO A 529 -14.52 5.85 -6.88
CA PRO A 529 -15.17 4.57 -7.19
C PRO A 529 -16.71 4.56 -7.09
N TRP A 530 -17.34 5.72 -6.89
CA TRP A 530 -18.78 5.82 -6.71
C TRP A 530 -19.56 5.84 -8.02
N ASP A 531 -19.00 6.41 -9.07
CA ASP A 531 -19.55 6.40 -10.42
C ASP A 531 -18.55 5.84 -11.44
N GLY A 532 -19.08 5.21 -12.49
CA GLY A 532 -18.28 4.55 -13.52
C GLY A 532 -17.94 5.42 -14.73
N ARG A 533 -18.43 6.67 -14.78
CA ARG A 533 -18.14 7.62 -15.84
C ARG A 533 -16.80 8.30 -15.57
N ILE A 534 -15.86 8.11 -16.48
CA ILE A 534 -14.52 8.67 -16.45
C ILE A 534 -14.33 9.51 -17.71
N GLU A 535 -14.09 10.80 -17.52
CA GLU A 535 -13.84 11.74 -18.61
C GLU A 535 -12.36 12.13 -18.61
N LEU A 536 -11.68 11.87 -19.72
CA LEU A 536 -10.29 12.24 -19.96
C LEU A 536 -10.26 13.37 -20.98
N ILE A 537 -9.62 14.49 -20.64
CA ILE A 537 -9.57 15.69 -21.47
C ILE A 537 -8.12 15.99 -21.77
N VAL A 538 -7.76 15.98 -23.05
CA VAL A 538 -6.41 16.32 -23.50
C VAL A 538 -6.23 17.84 -23.43
N GLU A 539 -5.26 18.30 -22.66
CA GLU A 539 -4.97 19.73 -22.44
C GLU A 539 -3.73 20.18 -23.22
N GLU A 540 -2.76 19.29 -23.35
CA GLU A 540 -1.54 19.49 -24.15
C GLU A 540 -1.17 18.18 -24.82
N CYS A 541 -0.84 18.27 -26.10
CA CYS A 541 -0.58 17.10 -26.94
C CYS A 541 0.64 17.32 -27.82
N ARG A 542 1.22 16.19 -28.23
CA ARG A 542 2.26 16.09 -29.24
C ARG A 542 1.70 16.15 -30.66
N GLU A 543 2.57 16.46 -31.62
CA GLU A 543 2.25 16.37 -33.05
C GLU A 543 2.11 14.92 -33.52
N GLU A 544 2.96 14.03 -33.00
CA GLU A 544 2.97 12.62 -33.37
C GLU A 544 1.79 11.86 -32.75
N PRO A 545 1.30 10.79 -33.40
CA PRO A 545 0.31 9.92 -32.81
C PRO A 545 0.74 9.38 -31.43
N LEU A 546 -0.24 9.27 -30.53
CA LEU A 546 -0.09 8.69 -29.21
C LEU A 546 -1.17 7.63 -29.00
N ALA A 547 -0.78 6.46 -28.48
CA ALA A 547 -1.73 5.46 -28.02
C ALA A 547 -2.14 5.73 -26.56
N LEU A 548 -3.41 6.09 -26.35
CA LEU A 548 -4.02 6.13 -25.02
C LEU A 548 -4.63 4.77 -24.71
N LYS A 549 -4.12 4.09 -23.67
CA LYS A 549 -4.55 2.76 -23.25
C LYS A 549 -5.35 2.84 -21.97
N LEU A 550 -6.63 2.46 -22.02
CA LEU A 550 -7.56 2.51 -20.89
C LEU A 550 -7.77 1.12 -20.31
N ARG A 551 -7.47 0.90 -19.04
CA ARG A 551 -7.78 -0.39 -18.41
C ARG A 551 -9.28 -0.62 -18.36
N ILE A 552 -9.75 -1.73 -18.90
CA ILE A 552 -11.10 -2.23 -18.64
C ILE A 552 -11.00 -3.22 -17.48
N PRO A 553 -11.47 -2.89 -16.27
CA PRO A 553 -11.29 -3.75 -15.11
C PRO A 553 -11.90 -5.14 -15.32
N GLY A 554 -11.26 -6.19 -14.81
CA GLY A 554 -11.75 -7.57 -14.94
C GLY A 554 -13.18 -7.81 -14.42
N TRP A 555 -13.64 -7.01 -13.46
CA TRP A 555 -15.00 -7.07 -12.92
C TRP A 555 -16.07 -6.40 -13.82
N CYS A 556 -15.65 -5.61 -14.82
CA CYS A 556 -16.54 -4.69 -15.54
C CYS A 556 -17.01 -5.24 -16.89
N GLU A 557 -18.21 -5.79 -16.93
CA GLU A 557 -18.89 -6.15 -18.19
C GLU A 557 -19.60 -4.95 -18.83
N GLY A 558 -19.62 -4.92 -20.17
CA GLY A 558 -20.38 -3.92 -20.94
C GLY A 558 -19.81 -2.50 -20.91
N ALA A 559 -18.51 -2.35 -20.66
CA ALA A 559 -17.85 -1.05 -20.76
C ALA A 559 -18.01 -0.43 -22.16
N THR A 560 -18.11 0.90 -22.22
CA THR A 560 -18.21 1.64 -23.48
C THR A 560 -17.24 2.81 -23.50
N VAL A 561 -16.68 3.11 -24.68
CA VAL A 561 -15.75 4.22 -24.87
C VAL A 561 -16.29 5.16 -25.95
N ARG A 562 -16.27 6.47 -25.66
CA ARG A 562 -16.61 7.53 -26.62
C ARG A 562 -15.41 8.45 -26.81
N LEU A 563 -15.23 8.94 -28.02
CA LEU A 563 -14.27 9.98 -28.38
C LEU A 563 -15.05 11.16 -28.97
N ASN A 564 -14.94 12.34 -28.35
CA ASN A 564 -15.67 13.55 -28.76
C ASN A 564 -17.18 13.28 -28.96
N ASP A 565 -17.79 12.62 -27.98
CA ASP A 565 -19.18 12.17 -27.97
C ASP A 565 -19.56 11.11 -29.02
N GLU A 566 -18.65 10.65 -29.87
CA GLU A 566 -18.91 9.54 -30.78
C GLU A 566 -18.53 8.21 -30.13
N GLN A 567 -19.44 7.23 -30.14
CA GLN A 567 -19.17 5.91 -29.58
C GLN A 567 -18.26 5.10 -30.51
N LEU A 568 -17.13 4.64 -29.96
CA LEU A 568 -16.22 3.76 -30.66
C LEU A 568 -16.82 2.36 -30.77
N GLN A 569 -16.66 1.73 -31.95
CA GLN A 569 -17.28 0.43 -32.26
C GLN A 569 -16.46 -0.76 -31.74
N GLU A 570 -15.19 -0.54 -31.39
CA GLU A 570 -14.35 -1.57 -30.81
C GLU A 570 -14.91 -2.05 -29.46
N LYS A 571 -14.81 -3.35 -29.21
CA LYS A 571 -15.32 -3.95 -27.99
C LYS A 571 -14.33 -3.75 -26.83
N ALA A 572 -14.74 -2.98 -25.83
CA ALA A 572 -14.07 -2.99 -24.53
C ALA A 572 -14.23 -4.36 -23.86
N THR A 573 -13.11 -5.02 -23.60
CA THR A 573 -13.07 -6.40 -23.07
C THR A 573 -12.56 -6.38 -21.63
N PRO A 574 -13.28 -6.97 -20.65
CA PRO A 574 -12.83 -7.06 -19.26
C PRO A 574 -11.43 -7.65 -19.14
N GLY A 575 -10.61 -7.10 -18.24
CA GLY A 575 -9.25 -7.55 -17.98
C GLY A 575 -8.26 -7.24 -19.10
N ARG A 576 -8.55 -6.25 -19.95
CA ARG A 576 -7.68 -5.81 -21.05
C ARG A 576 -7.60 -4.29 -21.11
N TYR A 577 -6.62 -3.78 -21.86
CA TYR A 577 -6.56 -2.36 -22.20
C TYR A 577 -7.29 -2.08 -23.52
N PHE A 578 -8.16 -1.08 -23.52
CA PHE A 578 -8.76 -0.51 -24.72
C PHE A 578 -7.81 0.57 -25.27
N THR A 579 -7.42 0.47 -26.54
CA THR A 579 -6.39 1.34 -27.12
C THR A 579 -7.00 2.33 -28.09
N ILE A 580 -6.70 3.63 -27.93
CA ILE A 580 -7.03 4.68 -28.89
C ILE A 580 -5.71 5.27 -29.38
N GLU A 581 -5.32 4.95 -30.61
CA GLU A 581 -4.09 5.46 -31.21
C GLU A 581 -4.41 6.44 -32.33
N ARG A 582 -4.05 7.71 -32.12
CA ARG A 582 -4.28 8.79 -33.10
C ARG A 582 -3.41 10.01 -32.81
N ALA A 583 -3.39 10.94 -33.75
CA ALA A 583 -2.99 12.31 -33.47
C ALA A 583 -4.08 13.01 -32.63
N TRP A 584 -3.68 13.57 -31.49
CA TRP A 584 -4.57 14.23 -30.54
C TRP A 584 -4.57 15.74 -30.77
N THR A 585 -5.69 16.38 -30.47
CA THR A 585 -5.83 17.84 -30.44
C THR A 585 -6.24 18.26 -29.04
N ARG A 586 -5.76 19.43 -28.60
CA ARG A 586 -6.22 20.05 -27.35
C ARG A 586 -7.76 20.11 -27.34
N GLY A 587 -8.35 19.64 -26.25
CA GLY A 587 -9.79 19.58 -26.05
C GLY A 587 -10.43 18.26 -26.49
N ASP A 588 -9.68 17.35 -27.14
CA ASP A 588 -10.16 15.99 -27.38
C ASP A 588 -10.59 15.35 -26.05
N ARG A 589 -11.73 14.68 -26.08
CA ARG A 589 -12.38 14.11 -24.91
C ARG A 589 -12.63 12.64 -25.11
N VAL A 590 -12.10 11.82 -24.21
CA VAL A 590 -12.43 10.40 -24.11
C VAL A 590 -13.34 10.19 -22.91
N THR A 591 -14.51 9.61 -23.13
CA THR A 591 -15.41 9.19 -22.05
C THR A 591 -15.43 7.67 -21.98
N LEU A 592 -14.91 7.12 -20.90
CA LEU A 592 -15.06 5.72 -20.53
C LEU A 592 -16.23 5.59 -19.57
N ASN A 593 -17.15 4.67 -19.85
CA ASN A 593 -18.23 4.32 -18.94
C ASN A 593 -18.07 2.86 -18.52
N LEU A 594 -17.87 2.64 -17.22
CA LEU A 594 -17.74 1.34 -16.58
C LEU A 594 -19.03 1.03 -15.80
N PRO A 595 -19.91 0.11 -16.26
CA PRO A 595 -21.12 -0.22 -15.52
C PRO A 595 -20.85 -0.71 -14.09
N MET A 596 -21.27 0.07 -13.10
CA MET A 596 -21.06 -0.18 -11.66
C MET A 596 -22.24 -0.93 -11.01
N THR A 597 -22.65 -2.06 -11.62
CA THR A 597 -23.74 -2.89 -11.09
C THR A 597 -23.26 -3.65 -9.85
N PRO A 598 -23.92 -3.55 -8.69
CA PRO A 598 -23.61 -4.40 -7.54
C PRO A 598 -23.84 -5.89 -7.87
N GLN A 599 -22.95 -6.75 -7.41
CA GLN A 599 -23.00 -8.19 -7.65
C GLN A 599 -22.88 -8.97 -6.35
N LEU A 600 -23.53 -10.13 -6.33
CA LEU A 600 -23.29 -11.17 -5.33
C LEU A 600 -22.08 -11.99 -5.77
N ILE A 601 -21.15 -12.20 -4.86
CA ILE A 601 -19.91 -12.95 -5.09
C ILE A 601 -19.99 -14.27 -4.32
N GLU A 602 -19.74 -15.38 -5.01
CA GLU A 602 -19.53 -16.70 -4.44
C GLU A 602 -18.04 -17.04 -4.45
N ALA A 603 -17.56 -17.71 -3.40
CA ALA A 603 -16.21 -18.25 -3.39
C ALA A 603 -16.16 -19.63 -4.07
N HIS A 604 -14.95 -20.05 -4.46
CA HIS A 604 -14.72 -21.41 -4.92
C HIS A 604 -15.21 -22.44 -3.87
N PRO A 605 -15.87 -23.55 -4.25
CA PRO A 605 -16.47 -24.49 -3.29
C PRO A 605 -15.51 -25.15 -2.30
N GLN A 606 -14.20 -25.15 -2.59
CA GLN A 606 -13.18 -25.66 -1.66
C GLN A 606 -12.83 -24.68 -0.54
N VAL A 607 -13.29 -23.42 -0.61
CA VAL A 607 -13.21 -22.48 0.51
C VAL A 607 -14.34 -22.81 1.47
N GLU A 608 -14.06 -23.70 2.41
CA GLU A 608 -15.05 -24.28 3.32
C GLU A 608 -15.75 -23.20 4.17
N GLU A 609 -15.01 -22.19 4.60
CA GLU A 609 -15.49 -21.14 5.51
C GLU A 609 -16.51 -20.18 4.91
N THR A 610 -16.68 -20.21 3.58
CA THR A 610 -17.61 -19.38 2.81
C THR A 610 -18.66 -20.21 2.08
N ARG A 611 -18.72 -21.53 2.31
CA ARG A 611 -19.72 -22.38 1.69
C ARG A 611 -21.13 -21.89 2.03
N ASN A 612 -21.99 -21.79 1.02
CA ASN A 612 -23.36 -21.24 1.13
C ASN A 612 -23.40 -19.81 1.71
N GLN A 613 -22.36 -19.00 1.47
CA GLN A 613 -22.33 -17.60 1.84
C GLN A 613 -22.04 -16.75 0.59
N LEU A 614 -22.55 -15.53 0.62
CA LEU A 614 -22.39 -14.53 -0.44
C LEU A 614 -21.71 -13.31 0.14
N ALA A 615 -20.82 -12.71 -0.63
CA ALA A 615 -20.32 -11.36 -0.42
C ALA A 615 -20.98 -10.39 -1.42
N VAL A 616 -20.94 -9.10 -1.13
CA VAL A 616 -21.44 -8.06 -2.04
C VAL A 616 -20.25 -7.24 -2.53
N GLN A 617 -20.17 -7.02 -3.83
CA GLN A 617 -19.16 -6.18 -4.46
C GLN A 617 -19.83 -5.20 -5.43
N ARG A 618 -19.31 -3.97 -5.51
CA ARG A 618 -19.70 -3.00 -6.54
C ARG A 618 -18.45 -2.30 -7.05
N GLY A 619 -18.15 -2.48 -8.32
CA GLY A 619 -16.88 -2.02 -8.88
C GLY A 619 -15.70 -2.65 -8.14
N PRO A 620 -14.68 -1.88 -7.75
CA PRO A 620 -13.53 -2.40 -7.02
C PRO A 620 -13.78 -2.59 -5.52
N ILE A 621 -14.94 -2.19 -4.98
CA ILE A 621 -15.21 -2.16 -3.54
C ILE A 621 -16.00 -3.39 -3.12
N VAL A 622 -15.45 -4.12 -2.15
CA VAL A 622 -16.16 -5.15 -1.37
C VAL A 622 -16.94 -4.49 -0.25
N TYR A 623 -18.12 -5.01 0.06
CA TYR A 623 -19.01 -4.49 1.08
C TYR A 623 -19.10 -5.41 2.29
N CYS A 624 -19.47 -4.85 3.44
CA CYS A 624 -19.70 -5.57 4.67
C CYS A 624 -20.94 -5.05 5.40
N LEU A 625 -21.51 -5.90 6.24
CA LEU A 625 -22.57 -5.55 7.18
C LEU A 625 -21.94 -5.28 8.55
N GLU A 626 -22.27 -4.16 9.18
CA GLU A 626 -21.93 -3.90 10.58
C GLU A 626 -23.16 -3.89 11.48
N SER A 627 -23.00 -4.27 12.75
CA SER A 627 -24.07 -4.26 13.75
C SER A 627 -24.80 -2.91 13.95
N PRO A 628 -24.19 -1.71 13.80
CA PRO A 628 -24.94 -0.45 13.85
C PRO A 628 -26.00 -0.28 12.76
N ASP A 629 -25.94 -1.06 11.69
CA ASP A 629 -26.92 -1.05 10.60
C ASP A 629 -28.02 -2.14 10.79
N LEU A 630 -28.06 -2.80 11.96
CA LEU A 630 -29.05 -3.83 12.30
C LEU A 630 -30.11 -3.33 13.27
N PRO A 631 -31.33 -3.92 13.25
CA PRO A 631 -32.33 -3.66 14.28
C PRO A 631 -31.82 -4.05 15.68
N ASP A 632 -32.30 -3.35 16.70
CA ASP A 632 -31.97 -3.63 18.10
C ASP A 632 -32.16 -5.12 18.45
N GLY A 633 -31.14 -5.70 19.09
CA GLY A 633 -31.13 -7.09 19.52
C GLY A 633 -30.79 -8.11 18.43
N VAL A 634 -30.69 -7.71 17.16
CA VAL A 634 -30.30 -8.60 16.05
C VAL A 634 -28.78 -8.60 15.90
N ARG A 635 -28.20 -9.80 15.80
CA ARG A 635 -26.75 -10.00 15.66
C ARG A 635 -26.38 -10.27 14.21
N VAL A 636 -25.13 -9.96 13.84
CA VAL A 636 -24.65 -10.14 12.45
C VAL A 636 -24.76 -11.60 11.99
N HIS A 637 -24.53 -12.57 12.87
CA HIS A 637 -24.59 -13.99 12.54
C HIS A 637 -26.02 -14.54 12.36
N GLU A 638 -27.05 -13.79 12.75
CA GLU A 638 -28.46 -14.15 12.55
C GLU A 638 -29.00 -13.73 11.18
N ILE A 639 -28.20 -12.99 10.40
CA ILE A 639 -28.60 -12.47 9.10
C ILE A 639 -28.28 -13.47 7.99
N ALA A 640 -29.26 -13.76 7.14
CA ALA A 640 -29.08 -14.47 5.89
C ALA A 640 -29.55 -13.61 4.71
N ILE A 641 -28.65 -13.32 3.77
CA ILE A 641 -28.92 -12.46 2.61
C ILE A 641 -29.81 -13.19 1.59
N ASN A 642 -30.79 -12.48 1.04
CA ASN A 642 -31.66 -13.01 -0.01
C ASN A 642 -30.96 -12.90 -1.38
N ALA A 643 -30.62 -14.03 -1.99
CA ALA A 643 -29.91 -14.05 -3.28
C ALA A 643 -30.73 -13.51 -4.45
N ASP A 644 -32.06 -13.57 -4.36
CA ASP A 644 -32.97 -13.10 -5.41
C ASP A 644 -33.41 -11.64 -5.21
N ALA A 645 -33.01 -11.02 -4.11
CA ALA A 645 -33.35 -9.64 -3.83
C ALA A 645 -32.49 -8.67 -4.64
N PRO A 646 -33.07 -7.57 -5.14
CA PRO A 646 -32.29 -6.55 -5.85
C PRO A 646 -31.27 -5.90 -4.93
N LEU A 647 -30.07 -5.66 -5.47
CA LEU A 647 -29.02 -4.88 -4.81
C LEU A 647 -29.10 -3.43 -5.31
N ASN A 648 -29.42 -2.49 -4.41
CA ASN A 648 -29.60 -1.09 -4.77
C ASN A 648 -28.45 -0.25 -4.22
N ALA A 649 -27.60 0.28 -5.11
CA ALA A 649 -26.54 1.19 -4.71
C ALA A 649 -27.10 2.60 -4.49
N LYS A 650 -26.74 3.23 -3.37
CA LYS A 650 -27.14 4.61 -3.06
C LYS A 650 -25.96 5.36 -2.44
N HIS A 651 -25.64 6.54 -2.99
CA HIS A 651 -24.64 7.41 -2.39
C HIS A 651 -25.20 8.17 -1.19
N ASP A 652 -24.45 8.21 -0.09
CA ASP A 652 -24.77 8.91 1.15
C ASP A 652 -23.61 9.82 1.56
N ASN A 653 -23.80 11.13 1.36
CA ASN A 653 -22.80 12.16 1.66
C ASN A 653 -22.58 12.40 3.17
N GLN A 654 -23.48 11.90 4.03
CA GLN A 654 -23.42 12.15 5.48
C GLN A 654 -22.82 10.96 6.24
N LEU A 655 -22.87 9.77 5.66
CA LEU A 655 -22.33 8.56 6.26
C LEU A 655 -20.85 8.41 5.91
N LEU A 656 -20.00 8.23 6.93
CA LEU A 656 -18.60 7.80 6.78
C LEU A 656 -17.78 8.67 5.81
N GLY A 657 -18.05 9.99 5.81
CA GLY A 657 -17.35 10.94 4.94
C GLY A 657 -17.78 10.93 3.47
N GLY A 658 -18.90 10.29 3.13
CA GLY A 658 -19.39 10.21 1.75
C GLY A 658 -19.10 8.85 1.13
N VAL A 659 -20.04 7.90 1.27
CA VAL A 659 -19.88 6.55 0.72
C VAL A 659 -21.11 6.12 -0.06
N THR A 660 -20.90 5.27 -1.08
CA THR A 660 -22.00 4.49 -1.65
C THR A 660 -22.26 3.28 -0.77
N VAL A 661 -23.50 3.12 -0.32
CA VAL A 661 -24.00 1.93 0.37
C VAL A 661 -24.75 1.02 -0.60
N VAL A 662 -24.87 -0.26 -0.26
CA VAL A 662 -25.73 -1.20 -1.00
C VAL A 662 -26.87 -1.62 -0.09
N GLU A 663 -28.11 -1.36 -0.51
CA GLU A 663 -29.33 -1.71 0.20
C GLU A 663 -30.00 -2.93 -0.44
N THR A 664 -30.40 -3.90 0.38
CA THR A 664 -31.09 -5.14 -0.05
C THR A 664 -32.01 -5.66 1.07
N THR A 665 -32.65 -6.80 0.85
CA THR A 665 -33.45 -7.51 1.86
C THR A 665 -32.71 -8.74 2.37
N ALA A 666 -32.92 -9.07 3.63
CA ALA A 666 -32.41 -10.29 4.23
C ALA A 666 -33.42 -10.87 5.22
N ALA A 667 -33.08 -12.03 5.75
CA ALA A 667 -33.82 -12.71 6.78
C ALA A 667 -33.07 -12.66 8.09
N VAL A 668 -33.80 -12.38 9.17
CA VAL A 668 -33.35 -12.73 10.51
C VAL A 668 -33.74 -14.18 10.75
N ARG A 669 -32.75 -15.03 10.97
CA ARG A 669 -32.92 -16.40 11.46
C ARG A 669 -32.65 -16.36 12.95
N ALA A 670 -33.69 -16.43 13.77
CA ALA A 670 -33.55 -16.41 15.21
C ALA A 670 -32.58 -17.50 15.66
N GLY A 671 -31.55 -17.11 16.40
CA GLY A 671 -30.68 -18.08 17.06
C GLY A 671 -31.53 -18.97 17.99
N GLY A 672 -31.53 -20.28 17.77
CA GLY A 672 -32.16 -21.20 18.71
C GLY A 672 -31.54 -21.11 20.12
N ASP A 673 -32.18 -21.68 21.13
CA ASP A 673 -31.59 -21.76 22.47
C ASP A 673 -30.40 -22.73 22.49
N TRP A 674 -29.20 -22.18 22.50
CA TRP A 674 -27.93 -22.92 22.55
C TRP A 674 -27.40 -23.12 23.98
N GLN A 675 -28.12 -22.70 25.02
CA GLN A 675 -27.62 -22.80 26.39
C GLN A 675 -27.33 -24.25 26.78
N GLY A 676 -26.05 -24.54 27.06
CA GLY A 676 -25.59 -25.89 27.41
C GLY A 676 -25.63 -26.90 26.26
N ARG A 677 -25.72 -26.46 24.99
CA ARG A 677 -25.82 -27.34 23.82
C ARG A 677 -24.78 -26.99 22.76
N LEU A 678 -24.08 -28.01 22.26
CA LEU A 678 -23.23 -27.88 21.07
C LEU A 678 -23.98 -28.25 19.78
N TYR A 679 -24.92 -29.19 19.87
CA TYR A 679 -25.74 -29.66 18.74
C TYR A 679 -27.21 -29.76 19.16
N GLN A 680 -28.13 -29.48 18.23
CA GLN A 680 -29.57 -29.70 18.41
C GLN A 680 -30.24 -30.06 17.08
N PRO A 681 -31.38 -30.78 17.09
CA PRO A 681 -32.17 -30.99 15.88
C PRO A 681 -32.54 -29.67 15.21
N LEU A 682 -32.61 -29.66 13.88
CA LEU A 682 -33.01 -28.47 13.12
C LEU A 682 -34.39 -27.99 13.57
N VAL A 683 -34.44 -26.78 14.13
CA VAL A 683 -35.69 -26.07 14.38
C VAL A 683 -36.09 -25.39 13.08
N ARG A 684 -37.18 -25.85 12.46
CA ARG A 684 -37.75 -25.19 11.28
C ARG A 684 -38.57 -24.00 11.76
N ASP A 685 -37.94 -22.84 11.75
CA ASP A 685 -38.63 -21.58 12.00
C ASP A 685 -39.16 -21.03 10.67
N ASP A 686 -40.44 -21.28 10.39
CA ASP A 686 -41.11 -20.79 9.20
C ASP A 686 -41.37 -19.26 9.27
N ALA A 687 -41.16 -18.64 10.44
CA ALA A 687 -41.43 -17.22 10.71
C ALA A 687 -40.20 -16.31 10.58
N SER A 688 -39.31 -16.59 9.61
CA SER A 688 -38.17 -15.70 9.32
C SER A 688 -38.64 -14.25 9.04
N ARG A 689 -38.21 -13.30 9.87
CA ARG A 689 -38.55 -11.89 9.70
C ARG A 689 -37.69 -11.29 8.58
N SER A 690 -38.33 -10.71 7.58
CA SER A 690 -37.63 -9.91 6.56
C SER A 690 -37.13 -8.60 7.18
N VAL A 691 -35.90 -8.22 6.85
CA VAL A 691 -35.28 -6.96 7.27
C VAL A 691 -34.57 -6.31 6.09
N GLN A 692 -34.54 -4.98 6.08
CA GLN A 692 -33.68 -4.24 5.17
C GLN A 692 -32.25 -4.30 5.68
N LEU A 693 -31.32 -4.63 4.79
CA LEU A 693 -29.90 -4.52 5.04
C LEU A 693 -29.34 -3.30 4.34
N ARG A 694 -28.43 -2.64 5.03
CA ARG A 694 -27.50 -1.68 4.45
C ARG A 694 -26.10 -2.24 4.62
N LEU A 695 -25.41 -2.45 3.52
CA LEU A 695 -23.98 -2.79 3.53
C LEU A 695 -23.16 -1.55 3.21
N ILE A 696 -22.04 -1.39 3.89
CA ILE A 696 -21.08 -0.30 3.69
C ILE A 696 -19.79 -0.83 3.05
N PRO A 697 -18.96 0.03 2.42
CA PRO A 697 -17.65 -0.38 1.95
C PRO A 697 -16.81 -1.02 3.05
N TYR A 698 -16.15 -2.14 2.74
CA TYR A 698 -15.34 -2.89 3.68
C TYR A 698 -14.29 -2.02 4.36
N TYR A 699 -13.57 -1.18 3.61
CA TYR A 699 -12.53 -0.33 4.18
C TYR A 699 -13.05 0.64 5.27
N ALA A 700 -14.34 1.00 5.22
CA ALA A 700 -14.95 2.01 6.09
C ALA A 700 -15.48 1.45 7.41
N TRP A 701 -15.49 0.12 7.60
CA TRP A 701 -15.92 -0.52 8.86
C TRP A 701 -15.12 -0.04 10.07
N ALA A 702 -15.66 -0.21 11.28
CA ALA A 702 -15.03 0.16 12.55
C ALA A 702 -14.63 1.66 12.67
N ASN A 703 -15.33 2.55 11.96
CA ASN A 703 -15.25 4.02 12.15
C ASN A 703 -16.45 4.60 12.92
N ARG A 704 -17.36 3.75 13.41
CA ARG A 704 -18.55 4.13 14.18
C ARG A 704 -18.53 3.59 15.61
N GLY A 705 -17.33 3.25 16.10
CA GLY A 705 -17.11 2.55 17.37
C GLY A 705 -16.97 1.03 17.19
N PRO A 706 -16.75 0.29 18.29
CA PRO A 706 -16.71 -1.17 18.27
C PRO A 706 -18.03 -1.77 17.75
N SER A 707 -17.93 -2.72 16.84
CA SER A 707 -19.08 -3.33 16.16
C SER A 707 -18.78 -4.78 15.76
N GLU A 708 -19.81 -5.62 15.73
CA GLU A 708 -19.76 -6.83 14.90
C GLU A 708 -19.75 -6.45 13.42
N MET A 709 -19.08 -7.26 12.60
CA MET A 709 -18.99 -7.07 11.15
C MET A 709 -18.90 -8.42 10.42
N SER A 710 -19.50 -8.53 9.23
CA SER A 710 -19.26 -9.67 8.33
C SER A 710 -19.31 -9.25 6.85
N VAL A 711 -18.32 -9.72 6.08
CA VAL A 711 -18.30 -9.63 4.61
C VAL A 711 -19.14 -10.73 3.98
N TRP A 712 -18.97 -11.97 4.48
CA TRP A 712 -19.70 -13.14 4.00
C TRP A 712 -20.97 -13.34 4.82
N LEU A 713 -22.12 -13.37 4.14
CA LEU A 713 -23.43 -13.58 4.73
C LEU A 713 -24.03 -14.90 4.25
N PRO A 714 -24.59 -15.75 5.13
CA PRO A 714 -25.32 -16.95 4.72
C PRO A 714 -26.36 -16.65 3.65
N ARG A 715 -26.39 -17.49 2.61
CA ARG A 715 -27.41 -17.43 1.56
C ARG A 715 -28.76 -17.90 2.13
N ARG A 716 -29.81 -17.13 1.87
CA ARG A 716 -31.19 -17.56 2.06
C ARG A 716 -31.73 -18.27 0.84
#